data_AF-A0A9D9D110-F1
#
_entry.id   AF-A0A9D9D110-F1
#
_cell.length_a   1.000
_cell.length_b   1.000
_cell.length_c   1.000
_cell.angle_alpha   90.00
_cell.angle_beta   90.00
_cell.angle_gamma   90.00
#
_symmetry.space_group_name_H-M   'P 1'
#
loop_
_entity.id
_entity.type
_entity.pdbx_description
1 polymer ?
#
loop_
_entity_poly.entity_id
_entity_poly.type
_entity_poly.pdbx_seq_one_letter_code
_entity_poly.pdbx_strand_id
1 'polypeptide(L)'
;GGKMQLNYATARANYIEAMNKGLLKIMAKMGISTIRSYRGARIFESVGLDEGLLREYFGTDRSTIGGIGLETIARDAMWFHAQAYADAEHTDFLPNVGLFHYRKGGIPHAWNPETISTLQLSTRLGSYKKYKEFTAAVDGKEDPIFLRDLLDFKRGTPVSVDEVEPVEDIVKRFVVSAMSFGALSIEAHEAIALAMNKLGSRSNTGEGGEDSERYHSDVDGVSLSSKTKQVASGRFGVTAEYLVNAEEIQIKVAQGAKPGEGGQLPGFKVNAIIAKTRNSIPGISLISPPPHHDIYSIEDLSQLIFDLKNVNPAAAISVKLVAESGVGTIAAGVAKAKADLIVVSGAEGGTGASPASSMRFAGISPEIGLAEAQQTLVRNGLRGQVRLQVDGQLKTGRDIILLSLLGADEFGFGTLPLIVLGCVMMRKCSLNTCPTGVATQDPELRKHFLGKAEYLVNYFTFLAQEVREYLAEMGCTKLSDIIGRTDLLVRKPEVPASKAASLDLSRLLFREEGPGCWAGGPLHELPAVRDMEIIKAAQPAIEWKEEISLEYPIANTDRAVCTMLSGRIAAKYGAEGLPDSTLNIKFKGSAGQSFCAFLAAGVNVRLEGEANDYVGKGLSGGRVAIRPSARATFKAEENTIVGNTCLYGATGGEMYVAGRAGQRFAVRNSGAKAVVEGTGDHCCEYMTGGRVVVLGPVGRNFAAGMSGGVAYVYDPAHEFDYYCNMDMVEISLVDDKLDRQELHGLIRQHYLYTGSSLARTLLDDWTRSVDDFIKVIPIEYKHVLEQERLRALTERVQNLQIQY
;
A
#
# COMPACT_ATOMS: atom_id res chain seq x y z
N GLY A 1 24.71 14.61 -29.48
CA GLY A 1 25.73 14.21 -28.50
C GLY A 1 25.88 15.33 -27.49
N GLY A 2 25.48 15.12 -26.23
CA GLY A 2 25.64 16.12 -25.18
C GLY A 2 27.02 16.01 -24.55
N LYS A 3 27.81 17.08 -24.58
CA LYS A 3 29.01 17.19 -23.73
C LYS A 3 28.55 17.04 -22.27
N MET A 4 29.02 16.01 -21.57
CA MET A 4 28.83 15.93 -20.12
C MET A 4 29.43 17.18 -19.48
N GLN A 5 28.61 18.03 -18.86
CA GLN A 5 29.03 19.25 -18.16
C GLN A 5 29.66 18.95 -16.78
N LEU A 6 30.28 17.79 -16.60
CA LEU A 6 30.87 17.38 -15.32
C LEU A 6 32.30 16.93 -15.55
N ASN A 7 33.22 17.39 -14.71
CA ASN A 7 34.57 16.86 -14.69
C ASN A 7 34.56 15.40 -14.15
N TYR A 8 35.65 14.66 -14.42
CA TYR A 8 35.76 13.25 -14.02
C TYR A 8 35.59 13.03 -12.51
N ALA A 9 36.16 13.91 -11.68
CA ALA A 9 36.12 13.76 -10.22
C ALA A 9 34.69 13.83 -9.69
N THR A 10 33.91 14.81 -10.15
CA THR A 10 32.48 14.96 -9.81
C THR A 10 31.67 13.77 -10.35
N ALA A 11 31.92 13.33 -11.59
CA ALA A 11 31.23 12.17 -12.15
C ALA A 11 31.50 10.88 -11.35
N ARG A 12 32.76 10.65 -10.95
CA ARG A 12 33.15 9.52 -10.11
C ARG A 12 32.51 9.59 -8.72
N ALA A 13 32.49 10.77 -8.10
CA ALA A 13 31.84 10.96 -6.79
C ALA A 13 30.34 10.65 -6.86
N ASN A 14 29.66 11.17 -7.89
CA ASN A 14 28.24 10.89 -8.12
C ASN A 14 27.96 9.39 -8.32
N TYR A 15 28.84 8.67 -9.03
CA TYR A 15 28.72 7.23 -9.21
C TYR A 15 28.86 6.46 -7.89
N ILE A 16 29.89 6.78 -7.09
CA ILE A 16 30.09 6.16 -5.77
C ILE A 16 28.89 6.42 -4.86
N GLU A 17 28.37 7.64 -4.85
CA GLU A 17 27.19 7.99 -4.06
C GLU A 17 25.95 7.21 -4.49
N ALA A 18 25.73 7.07 -5.81
CA ALA A 18 24.64 6.26 -6.34
C ALA A 18 24.78 4.78 -5.94
N MET A 19 25.99 4.23 -5.94
CA MET A 19 26.27 2.86 -5.48
C MET A 19 26.01 2.69 -3.99
N ASN A 20 26.45 3.64 -3.16
CA ASN A 20 26.21 3.63 -1.71
C ASN A 20 24.71 3.66 -1.41
N LYS A 21 23.96 4.59 -2.04
CA LYS A 21 22.50 4.64 -1.93
C LYS A 21 21.84 3.35 -2.41
N GLY A 22 22.33 2.78 -3.51
CA GLY A 22 21.84 1.49 -4.03
C GLY A 22 22.02 0.35 -3.04
N LEU A 23 23.19 0.21 -2.42
CA LEU A 23 23.48 -0.81 -1.42
C LEU A 23 22.65 -0.61 -0.14
N LEU A 24 22.62 0.61 0.40
CA LEU A 24 21.79 0.94 1.58
C LEU A 24 20.32 0.59 1.32
N LYS A 25 19.83 0.89 0.12
CA LYS A 25 18.47 0.58 -0.28
C LYS A 25 18.20 -0.92 -0.36
N ILE A 26 19.12 -1.70 -0.93
CA ILE A 26 18.98 -3.17 -1.00
C ILE A 26 18.94 -3.77 0.41
N MET A 27 19.85 -3.35 1.31
CA MET A 27 19.88 -3.84 2.68
C MET A 27 18.62 -3.47 3.47
N ALA A 28 18.12 -2.24 3.29
CA ALA A 28 16.94 -1.74 3.97
C ALA A 28 15.65 -2.50 3.62
N LYS A 29 15.55 -3.15 2.44
CA LYS A 29 14.40 -3.98 2.06
C LYS A 29 14.12 -5.11 3.05
N MET A 30 15.17 -5.59 3.74
CA MET A 30 15.11 -6.66 4.74
C MET A 30 15.38 -6.14 6.16
N GLY A 31 15.32 -4.82 6.38
CA GLY A 31 15.57 -4.22 7.69
C GLY A 31 17.03 -4.28 8.16
N ILE A 32 18.00 -4.51 7.25
CA ILE A 32 19.42 -4.62 7.62
C ILE A 32 20.08 -3.24 7.57
N SER A 33 20.63 -2.79 8.70
CA SER A 33 21.27 -1.47 8.82
C SER A 33 22.78 -1.46 8.56
N THR A 34 23.45 -2.63 8.53
CA THR A 34 24.91 -2.68 8.39
C THR A 34 25.39 -3.64 7.31
N ILE A 35 26.36 -3.19 6.52
CA ILE A 35 27.02 -4.04 5.50
C ILE A 35 27.77 -5.22 6.12
N ARG A 36 28.22 -5.09 7.37
CA ARG A 36 28.92 -6.17 8.08
C ARG A 36 28.00 -7.37 8.31
N SER A 37 26.73 -7.12 8.66
CA SER A 37 25.71 -8.16 8.80
C SER A 37 25.23 -8.68 7.45
N TYR A 38 25.14 -7.82 6.42
CA TYR A 38 24.70 -8.22 5.09
C TYR A 38 25.71 -9.13 4.36
N ARG A 39 26.99 -8.85 4.53
CA ARG A 39 28.08 -9.57 3.85
C ARG A 39 28.09 -11.03 4.30
N GLY A 40 27.88 -11.94 3.34
CA GLY A 40 27.86 -13.39 3.60
C GLY A 40 26.53 -13.93 4.12
N ALA A 41 25.52 -13.07 4.35
CA ALA A 41 24.18 -13.48 4.76
C ALA A 41 23.34 -14.09 3.62
N ARG A 42 23.76 -13.88 2.36
CA ARG A 42 23.17 -14.52 1.17
C ARG A 42 21.67 -14.24 1.02
N ILE A 43 21.30 -12.97 1.19
CA ILE A 43 19.92 -12.47 1.08
C ILE A 43 19.50 -12.36 -0.39
N PHE A 44 19.50 -13.49 -1.09
CA PHE A 44 19.16 -13.65 -2.49
C PHE A 44 18.48 -15.00 -2.69
N GLU A 45 17.54 -15.05 -3.63
CA GLU A 45 16.95 -16.31 -4.09
C GLU A 45 17.45 -16.63 -5.50
N SER A 46 17.89 -17.86 -5.72
CA SER A 46 18.35 -18.34 -7.01
C SER A 46 17.24 -19.12 -7.70
N VAL A 47 16.79 -18.63 -8.86
CA VAL A 47 15.75 -19.27 -9.69
C VAL A 47 16.38 -19.66 -11.03
N GLY A 48 16.35 -20.95 -11.36
CA GLY A 48 16.92 -21.44 -12.62
C GLY A 48 18.39 -21.87 -12.56
N LEU A 49 18.95 -22.12 -11.37
CA LEU A 49 20.31 -22.65 -11.18
C LEU A 49 20.27 -24.05 -10.56
N ASP A 50 21.21 -24.90 -10.99
CA ASP A 50 21.39 -26.25 -10.47
C ASP A 50 21.79 -26.28 -8.98
N GLU A 51 21.35 -27.30 -8.25
CA GLU A 51 21.62 -27.45 -6.81
C GLU A 51 23.08 -27.77 -6.50
N GLY A 52 23.75 -28.55 -7.34
CA GLY A 52 25.17 -28.86 -7.17
C GLY A 52 26.02 -27.59 -7.24
N LEU A 53 25.75 -26.75 -8.24
CA LEU A 53 26.38 -25.44 -8.38
C LEU A 53 26.09 -24.52 -7.17
N LEU A 54 24.84 -24.46 -6.71
CA LEU A 54 24.49 -23.63 -5.55
C LEU A 54 25.18 -24.10 -4.27
N ARG A 55 25.28 -25.42 -4.05
CA ARG A 55 25.92 -25.99 -2.86
C ARG A 55 27.42 -25.73 -2.86
N GLU A 56 28.08 -25.97 -3.99
CA GLU A 56 29.53 -25.87 -4.08
C GLU A 56 30.04 -24.42 -4.02
N TYR A 57 29.37 -23.49 -4.72
CA TYR A 57 29.88 -22.13 -4.91
C TYR A 57 29.16 -21.06 -4.09
N PHE A 58 27.92 -21.30 -3.66
CA PHE A 58 27.10 -20.33 -2.93
C PHE A 58 26.69 -20.83 -1.53
N GLY A 59 26.97 -22.10 -1.21
CA GLY A 59 26.63 -22.74 0.07
C GLY A 59 25.12 -22.81 0.35
N THR A 60 24.30 -22.89 -0.71
CA THR A 60 22.84 -23.05 -0.61
C THR A 60 22.46 -24.47 -1.02
N ASP A 61 21.78 -25.21 -0.15
CA ASP A 61 21.56 -26.65 -0.35
C ASP A 61 20.49 -27.00 -1.40
N ARG A 62 19.56 -26.07 -1.65
CA ARG A 62 18.39 -26.29 -2.50
C ARG A 62 18.20 -25.16 -3.50
N SER A 63 17.71 -25.52 -4.68
CA SER A 63 17.24 -24.60 -5.71
C SER A 63 15.72 -24.62 -5.75
N THR A 64 15.06 -23.48 -5.93
CA THR A 64 13.59 -23.42 -5.93
C THR A 64 12.99 -24.28 -7.05
N ILE A 65 13.61 -24.29 -8.24
CA ILE A 65 13.14 -25.03 -9.43
C ILE A 65 14.28 -25.69 -10.23
N GLY A 66 15.46 -25.89 -9.63
CA GLY A 66 16.64 -26.38 -10.35
C GLY A 66 17.04 -25.46 -11.51
N GLY A 67 17.87 -25.98 -12.43
CA GLY A 67 18.17 -25.29 -13.69
C GLY A 67 19.60 -25.52 -14.18
N ILE A 68 20.20 -24.46 -14.72
CA ILE A 68 21.47 -24.59 -15.46
C ILE A 68 22.66 -24.78 -14.50
N GLY A 69 23.62 -25.63 -14.91
CA GLY A 69 24.90 -25.82 -14.25
C GLY A 69 26.06 -25.08 -14.92
N LEU A 70 27.29 -25.32 -14.42
CA LEU A 70 28.51 -24.65 -14.89
C LEU A 70 28.75 -24.77 -16.39
N GLU A 71 28.47 -25.93 -16.99
CA GLU A 71 28.71 -26.15 -18.43
C GLU A 71 27.88 -25.18 -19.29
N THR A 72 26.60 -25.02 -18.98
CA THR A 72 25.72 -24.10 -19.71
C THR A 72 26.13 -22.65 -19.46
N ILE A 73 26.51 -22.29 -18.23
CA ILE A 73 26.99 -20.94 -17.90
C ILE A 73 28.27 -20.62 -18.68
N ALA A 74 29.23 -21.55 -18.73
CA ALA A 74 30.48 -21.40 -19.47
C ALA A 74 30.23 -21.26 -20.97
N ARG A 75 29.32 -22.07 -21.53
CA ARG A 75 28.90 -21.97 -22.93
C ARG A 75 28.32 -20.61 -23.26
N ASP A 76 27.40 -20.09 -22.44
CA ASP A 76 26.80 -18.78 -22.65
C ASP A 76 27.83 -17.65 -22.55
N ALA A 77 28.75 -17.73 -21.59
CA ALA A 77 29.85 -16.77 -21.45
C ALA A 77 30.78 -16.80 -22.68
N MET A 78 31.10 -17.98 -23.20
CA MET A 78 31.89 -18.17 -24.43
C MET A 78 31.17 -17.66 -25.67
N TRP A 79 29.83 -17.76 -25.72
CA TRP A 79 29.05 -17.17 -26.80
C TRP A 79 29.19 -15.65 -26.83
N PHE A 80 29.06 -14.96 -25.68
CA PHE A 80 29.29 -13.51 -25.60
C PHE A 80 30.73 -13.13 -25.97
N HIS A 81 31.71 -13.94 -25.53
CA HIS A 81 33.10 -13.74 -25.89
C HIS A 81 33.30 -13.84 -27.42
N ALA A 82 32.82 -14.91 -28.05
CA ALA A 82 32.92 -15.08 -29.50
C ALA A 82 32.28 -13.93 -30.28
N GLN A 83 31.13 -13.42 -29.83
CA GLN A 83 30.47 -12.26 -30.44
C GLN A 83 31.31 -10.97 -30.35
N ALA A 84 32.02 -10.76 -29.25
CA ALA A 84 32.87 -9.58 -29.07
C ALA A 84 34.15 -9.60 -29.91
N TYR A 85 34.64 -10.79 -30.27
CA TYR A 85 35.90 -11.00 -31.01
C TYR A 85 35.72 -11.52 -32.44
N ALA A 86 34.48 -11.61 -32.95
CA ALA A 86 34.24 -11.99 -34.35
C ALA A 86 34.68 -10.87 -35.31
N ASP A 87 35.29 -11.23 -36.44
CA ASP A 87 35.84 -10.34 -37.50
C ASP A 87 34.77 -9.56 -38.31
N ALA A 88 33.67 -9.14 -37.68
CA ALA A 88 32.63 -8.32 -38.32
C ALA A 88 32.91 -6.82 -38.13
N GLU A 89 32.45 -5.98 -39.08
CA GLU A 89 32.52 -4.52 -39.03
C GLU A 89 32.13 -3.99 -37.64
N HIS A 90 33.13 -3.64 -36.83
CA HIS A 90 32.90 -3.10 -35.50
C HIS A 90 32.14 -1.76 -35.63
N THR A 91 30.87 -1.77 -35.25
CA THR A 91 30.17 -0.50 -35.00
C THR A 91 30.68 0.06 -33.67
N ASP A 92 30.91 1.37 -33.58
CA ASP A 92 31.33 2.06 -32.34
C ASP A 92 30.29 1.98 -31.19
N PHE A 93 29.18 1.25 -31.36
CA PHE A 93 28.06 1.19 -30.43
C PHE A 93 27.74 -0.24 -30.00
N LEU A 94 27.43 -0.41 -28.71
CA LEU A 94 26.87 -1.66 -28.19
C LEU A 94 25.43 -1.86 -28.68
N PRO A 95 24.99 -3.10 -28.99
CA PRO A 95 23.64 -3.38 -29.42
C PRO A 95 22.62 -3.12 -28.29
N ASN A 96 21.51 -2.48 -28.63
CA ASN A 96 20.38 -2.32 -27.72
C ASN A 96 19.44 -3.53 -27.81
N VAL A 97 19.60 -4.48 -26.90
CA VAL A 97 18.81 -5.73 -26.87
C VAL A 97 17.37 -5.56 -26.33
N GLY A 98 16.94 -4.35 -25.97
CA GLY A 98 15.57 -4.10 -25.51
C GLY A 98 15.26 -4.59 -24.10
N LEU A 99 16.23 -4.58 -23.17
CA LEU A 99 16.06 -5.12 -21.81
C LEU A 99 14.94 -4.44 -21.01
N PHE A 100 14.84 -3.11 -21.06
CA PHE A 100 13.85 -2.34 -20.28
C PHE A 100 12.63 -1.91 -21.09
N HIS A 101 12.77 -1.85 -22.41
CA HIS A 101 11.74 -1.39 -23.34
C HIS A 101 11.75 -2.32 -24.54
N TYR A 102 10.56 -2.69 -25.01
CA TYR A 102 10.41 -3.44 -26.24
C TYR A 102 11.17 -2.77 -27.39
N ARG A 103 11.96 -3.58 -28.10
CA ARG A 103 12.62 -3.22 -29.35
C ARG A 103 12.35 -4.32 -30.37
N LYS A 104 12.09 -3.91 -31.61
CA LYS A 104 11.95 -4.87 -32.71
C LYS A 104 13.30 -5.60 -32.87
N GLY A 105 13.27 -6.93 -32.83
CA GLY A 105 14.48 -7.77 -32.87
C GLY A 105 15.27 -7.83 -31.56
N GLY A 106 14.76 -7.26 -30.47
CA GLY A 106 15.32 -7.43 -29.12
C GLY A 106 14.78 -8.67 -28.42
N ILE A 107 15.03 -8.77 -27.10
CA ILE A 107 14.47 -9.85 -26.29
C ILE A 107 12.93 -9.85 -26.32
N PRO A 108 12.28 -11.03 -26.17
CA PRO A 108 10.82 -11.09 -26.06
C PRO A 108 10.29 -10.31 -24.84
N HIS A 109 9.17 -9.62 -25.04
CA HIS A 109 8.37 -9.02 -23.95
C HIS A 109 6.97 -9.61 -24.00
N ALA A 110 6.42 -9.96 -22.84
CA ALA A 110 5.07 -10.51 -22.73
C ALA A 110 3.97 -9.54 -23.23
N TRP A 111 4.25 -8.24 -23.23
CA TRP A 111 3.45 -7.25 -23.94
C TRP A 111 4.24 -6.72 -25.12
N ASN A 112 3.66 -6.83 -26.31
CA ASN A 112 4.22 -6.35 -27.56
C ASN A 112 3.14 -5.62 -28.39
N PRO A 113 3.51 -4.86 -29.43
CA PRO A 113 2.55 -4.06 -30.19
C PRO A 113 1.39 -4.87 -30.79
N GLU A 114 1.64 -6.11 -31.20
CA GLU A 114 0.62 -6.99 -31.80
C GLU A 114 -0.43 -7.39 -30.77
N THR A 115 0.00 -8.01 -29.66
CA THR A 115 -0.90 -8.42 -28.56
C THR A 115 -1.67 -7.23 -27.96
N ILE A 116 -1.04 -6.07 -27.82
CA ILE A 116 -1.70 -4.83 -27.35
C ILE A 116 -2.81 -4.40 -28.31
N SER A 117 -2.50 -4.31 -29.60
CA SER A 117 -3.46 -3.80 -30.59
C SER A 117 -4.63 -4.76 -30.81
N THR A 118 -4.38 -6.07 -30.87
CA THR A 118 -5.41 -7.10 -31.02
C THR A 118 -6.36 -7.12 -29.82
N LEU A 119 -5.83 -7.03 -28.58
CA LEU A 119 -6.65 -6.94 -27.38
C LEU A 119 -7.55 -5.70 -27.39
N GLN A 120 -6.99 -4.51 -27.65
CA GLN A 120 -7.76 -3.26 -27.72
C GLN A 120 -8.84 -3.30 -28.80
N LEU A 121 -8.56 -3.90 -29.97
CA LEU A 121 -9.57 -4.06 -31.02
C LEU A 121 -10.68 -5.03 -30.61
N SER A 122 -10.34 -6.15 -29.97
CA SER A 122 -11.32 -7.15 -29.54
C SER A 122 -12.37 -6.57 -28.58
N THR A 123 -11.93 -5.78 -27.59
CA THR A 123 -12.78 -5.20 -26.56
C THR A 123 -13.58 -4.00 -27.06
N ARG A 124 -13.01 -3.18 -27.95
CA ARG A 124 -13.74 -2.06 -28.59
C ARG A 124 -14.84 -2.54 -29.53
N LEU A 125 -14.60 -3.62 -30.26
CA LEU A 125 -15.57 -4.21 -31.20
C LEU A 125 -16.55 -5.16 -30.52
N GLY A 126 -16.35 -5.51 -29.24
CA GLY A 126 -17.13 -6.54 -28.58
C GLY A 126 -17.00 -7.92 -29.25
N SER A 127 -15.84 -8.23 -29.85
CA SER A 127 -15.65 -9.42 -30.67
C SER A 127 -14.85 -10.50 -29.92
N TYR A 128 -15.57 -11.51 -29.41
CA TYR A 128 -14.94 -12.68 -28.80
C TYR A 128 -14.02 -13.44 -29.77
N LYS A 129 -14.35 -13.48 -31.06
CA LYS A 129 -13.47 -14.07 -32.09
C LYS A 129 -12.09 -13.39 -32.12
N LYS A 130 -12.05 -12.06 -32.09
CA LYS A 130 -10.77 -11.32 -32.01
C LYS A 130 -10.06 -11.48 -30.67
N TYR A 131 -10.82 -11.69 -29.59
CA TYR A 131 -10.23 -12.04 -28.30
C TYR A 131 -9.49 -13.38 -28.39
N LYS A 132 -10.04 -14.39 -29.08
CA LYS A 132 -9.33 -15.67 -29.33
C LYS A 132 -8.09 -15.50 -30.22
N GLU A 133 -8.10 -14.57 -31.18
CA GLU A 133 -6.87 -14.19 -31.93
C GLU A 133 -5.79 -13.65 -30.97
N PHE A 134 -6.19 -12.83 -29.99
CA PHE A 134 -5.28 -12.32 -28.96
C PHE A 134 -4.76 -13.43 -28.04
N THR A 135 -5.62 -14.31 -27.53
CA THR A 135 -5.20 -15.37 -26.60
C THR A 135 -4.31 -16.40 -27.30
N ALA A 136 -4.59 -16.74 -28.57
CA ALA A 136 -3.71 -17.55 -29.39
C ALA A 136 -2.30 -16.93 -29.57
N ALA A 137 -2.21 -15.62 -29.78
CA ALA A 137 -0.91 -14.95 -29.90
C ALA A 137 -0.13 -14.88 -28.57
N VAL A 138 -0.84 -14.78 -27.44
CA VAL A 138 -0.21 -14.77 -26.10
C VAL A 138 0.27 -16.15 -25.68
N ASP A 139 -0.55 -17.18 -25.91
CA ASP A 139 -0.31 -18.54 -25.45
C ASP A 139 0.53 -19.37 -26.43
N GLY A 140 0.49 -19.04 -27.73
CA GLY A 140 1.20 -19.72 -28.82
C GLY A 140 2.55 -19.11 -29.20
N LYS A 141 3.22 -18.43 -28.26
CA LYS A 141 4.57 -17.86 -28.46
C LYS A 141 5.65 -18.93 -28.61
N GLU A 142 6.68 -18.61 -29.39
CA GLU A 142 7.80 -19.53 -29.70
C GLU A 142 8.65 -19.85 -28.47
N ASP A 143 9.05 -18.81 -27.72
CA ASP A 143 9.84 -18.96 -26.51
C ASP A 143 8.99 -18.77 -25.23
N PRO A 144 9.12 -19.64 -24.21
CA PRO A 144 8.47 -19.45 -22.93
C PRO A 144 9.03 -18.22 -22.20
N ILE A 145 8.13 -17.40 -21.64
CA ILE A 145 8.48 -16.19 -20.88
C ILE A 145 8.21 -16.38 -19.39
N PHE A 146 7.16 -17.13 -19.05
CA PHE A 146 6.70 -17.41 -17.70
C PHE A 146 6.81 -18.90 -17.36
N LEU A 147 6.85 -19.27 -16.07
CA LEU A 147 6.88 -20.68 -15.67
C LEU A 147 5.63 -21.44 -16.12
N ARG A 148 4.45 -20.79 -16.07
CA ARG A 148 3.19 -21.35 -16.58
C ARG A 148 3.16 -21.62 -18.09
N ASP A 149 4.11 -21.10 -18.86
CA ASP A 149 4.24 -21.44 -20.28
C ASP A 149 4.74 -22.88 -20.49
N LEU A 150 5.50 -23.41 -19.52
CA LEU A 150 6.06 -24.77 -19.49
C LEU A 150 5.04 -25.82 -19.01
N LEU A 151 3.88 -25.36 -18.54
CA LEU A 151 2.81 -26.21 -18.02
C LEU A 151 1.67 -26.27 -19.01
N ASP A 152 0.87 -27.33 -18.92
CA ASP A 152 -0.42 -27.53 -19.55
C ASP A 152 -1.34 -28.30 -18.60
N PHE A 153 -2.58 -28.59 -18.99
CA PHE A 153 -3.53 -29.34 -18.16
C PHE A 153 -4.04 -30.61 -18.84
N LYS A 154 -4.46 -31.58 -18.03
CA LYS A 154 -5.08 -32.83 -18.50
C LYS A 154 -6.48 -32.55 -19.03
N ARG A 155 -6.76 -33.10 -20.22
CA ARG A 155 -8.11 -33.07 -20.79
C ARG A 155 -8.90 -34.24 -20.21
N GLY A 156 -10.17 -34.00 -19.93
CA GLY A 156 -11.08 -34.99 -19.36
C GLY A 156 -12.02 -35.57 -20.41
N THR A 157 -13.16 -36.11 -19.96
CA THR A 157 -14.31 -36.32 -20.82
C THR A 157 -15.04 -34.99 -20.95
N PRO A 158 -15.05 -34.34 -22.12
CA PRO A 158 -15.60 -33.01 -22.23
C PRO A 158 -17.10 -32.97 -21.90
N VAL A 159 -17.52 -31.89 -21.24
CA VAL A 159 -18.94 -31.59 -20.99
C VAL A 159 -19.39 -30.44 -21.90
N SER A 160 -20.71 -30.20 -22.00
CA SER A 160 -21.18 -29.00 -22.69
C SER A 160 -20.74 -27.75 -21.92
N VAL A 161 -20.32 -26.70 -22.61
CA VAL A 161 -20.03 -25.39 -22.00
C VAL A 161 -21.26 -24.84 -21.27
N ASP A 162 -22.46 -25.21 -21.73
CA ASP A 162 -23.73 -24.82 -21.09
C ASP A 162 -23.95 -25.44 -19.70
N GLU A 163 -23.25 -26.54 -19.39
CA GLU A 163 -23.27 -27.17 -18.06
C GLU A 163 -22.27 -26.52 -17.08
N VAL A 164 -21.33 -25.72 -17.60
CA VAL A 164 -20.35 -24.99 -16.79
C VAL A 164 -20.99 -23.75 -16.18
N GLU A 165 -20.61 -23.44 -14.94
CA GLU A 165 -21.05 -22.26 -14.21
C GLU A 165 -21.04 -20.99 -15.08
N PRO A 166 -22.02 -20.10 -14.91
CA PRO A 166 -22.24 -19.01 -15.85
C PRO A 166 -21.14 -17.93 -15.74
N VAL A 167 -21.03 -17.10 -16.77
CA VAL A 167 -20.03 -16.02 -16.83
C VAL A 167 -20.13 -15.10 -15.61
N GLU A 168 -21.35 -14.79 -15.19
CA GLU A 168 -21.68 -13.91 -14.07
C GLU A 168 -21.12 -14.39 -12.73
N ASP A 169 -20.87 -15.70 -12.57
CA ASP A 169 -20.28 -16.26 -11.36
C ASP A 169 -18.75 -16.29 -11.43
N ILE A 170 -18.17 -16.57 -12.60
CA ILE A 170 -16.73 -16.57 -12.80
C ILE A 170 -16.15 -15.16 -12.68
N VAL A 171 -16.81 -14.13 -13.26
CA VAL A 171 -16.30 -12.74 -13.23
C VAL A 171 -16.13 -12.18 -11.83
N LYS A 172 -16.89 -12.67 -10.84
CA LYS A 172 -16.76 -12.28 -9.42
C LYS A 172 -15.39 -12.66 -8.82
N ARG A 173 -14.67 -13.58 -9.46
CA ARG A 173 -13.30 -13.98 -9.08
C ARG A 173 -12.22 -13.10 -9.70
N PHE A 174 -12.58 -12.19 -10.61
CA PHE A 174 -11.65 -11.30 -11.29
C PHE A 174 -11.66 -9.93 -10.65
N VAL A 175 -10.54 -9.54 -10.04
CA VAL A 175 -10.42 -8.27 -9.31
C VAL A 175 -9.45 -7.36 -10.04
N VAL A 176 -9.78 -6.08 -10.21
CA VAL A 176 -8.78 -5.11 -10.68
C VAL A 176 -7.88 -4.72 -9.52
N SER A 177 -6.60 -5.10 -9.59
CA SER A 177 -5.60 -4.88 -8.54
C SER A 177 -5.38 -3.40 -8.27
N ALA A 178 -4.95 -3.11 -7.03
CA ALA A 178 -4.63 -1.78 -6.53
C ALA A 178 -3.75 -0.94 -7.47
N MET A 179 -4.30 0.17 -7.96
CA MET A 179 -3.58 1.20 -8.72
C MET A 179 -4.07 2.58 -8.27
N SER A 180 -3.17 3.40 -7.73
CA SER A 180 -3.57 4.63 -7.06
C SER A 180 -4.08 5.71 -8.02
N PHE A 181 -5.15 6.39 -7.60
CA PHE A 181 -5.46 7.71 -8.13
C PHE A 181 -4.27 8.65 -7.87
N GLY A 182 -3.79 9.30 -8.92
CA GLY A 182 -2.51 10.03 -8.95
C GLY A 182 -1.48 9.33 -9.83
N ALA A 183 -1.29 8.01 -9.67
CA ALA A 183 -0.56 7.24 -10.67
C ALA A 183 -1.37 7.18 -11.97
N LEU A 184 -2.65 6.85 -11.85
CA LEU A 184 -3.65 6.90 -12.92
C LEU A 184 -4.40 8.23 -12.91
N SER A 185 -4.88 8.63 -14.09
CA SER A 185 -5.87 9.70 -14.22
C SER A 185 -7.20 9.31 -13.55
N ILE A 186 -8.05 10.30 -13.26
CA ILE A 186 -9.37 10.03 -12.65
C ILE A 186 -10.25 9.23 -13.63
N GLU A 187 -10.18 9.55 -14.92
CA GLU A 187 -10.98 8.91 -15.97
C GLU A 187 -10.69 7.41 -16.07
N ALA A 188 -9.41 7.03 -15.99
CA ALA A 188 -9.02 5.63 -15.99
C ALA A 188 -9.46 4.90 -14.72
N HIS A 189 -9.38 5.57 -13.56
CA HIS A 189 -9.73 5.01 -12.26
C HIS A 189 -11.25 4.79 -12.14
N GLU A 190 -12.05 5.76 -12.56
CA GLU A 190 -13.51 5.67 -12.56
C GLU A 190 -14.04 4.67 -13.60
N ALA A 191 -13.45 4.62 -14.80
CA ALA A 191 -13.82 3.62 -15.81
C ALA A 191 -13.62 2.18 -15.30
N ILE A 192 -12.58 1.95 -14.50
CA ILE A 192 -12.33 0.67 -13.82
C ILE A 192 -13.42 0.40 -12.80
N ALA A 193 -13.73 1.36 -11.91
CA ALA A 193 -14.74 1.18 -10.87
C ALA A 193 -16.12 0.86 -11.47
N LEU A 194 -16.55 1.64 -12.48
CA LEU A 194 -17.81 1.41 -13.19
C LEU A 194 -17.88 0.02 -13.82
N ALA A 195 -16.81 -0.40 -14.53
CA ALA A 195 -16.79 -1.71 -15.19
C ALA A 195 -16.90 -2.86 -14.18
N MET A 196 -16.10 -2.82 -13.11
CA MET A 196 -16.08 -3.89 -12.12
C MET A 196 -17.36 -3.94 -11.29
N ASN A 197 -17.92 -2.78 -10.92
CA ASN A 197 -19.19 -2.71 -10.20
C ASN A 197 -20.35 -3.21 -11.07
N LYS A 198 -20.37 -2.89 -12.36
CA LYS A 198 -21.36 -3.41 -13.32
C LYS A 198 -21.32 -4.93 -13.45
N LEU A 199 -20.12 -5.53 -13.36
CA LEU A 199 -19.92 -6.99 -13.38
C LEU A 199 -20.23 -7.66 -12.04
N GLY A 200 -20.59 -6.91 -10.99
CA GLY A 200 -20.73 -7.45 -9.64
C GLY A 200 -19.40 -7.90 -9.02
N SER A 201 -18.26 -7.50 -9.61
CA SER A 201 -16.93 -7.76 -9.10
C SER A 201 -16.34 -6.54 -8.41
N ARG A 202 -15.02 -6.47 -8.22
CA ARG A 202 -14.34 -5.50 -7.36
C ARG A 202 -13.17 -4.80 -8.06
N SER A 203 -13.07 -3.50 -7.84
CA SER A 203 -11.88 -2.69 -8.11
C SER A 203 -11.25 -2.21 -6.80
N ASN A 204 -9.97 -1.82 -6.88
CA ASN A 204 -9.19 -1.42 -5.70
C ASN A 204 -8.64 -0.01 -5.85
N THR A 205 -8.82 0.83 -4.81
CA THR A 205 -8.38 2.23 -4.77
C THR A 205 -6.88 2.43 -4.99
N GLY A 206 -6.07 1.43 -4.59
CA GLY A 206 -4.64 1.61 -4.38
C GLY A 206 -4.31 2.59 -3.26
N GLU A 207 -3.04 2.96 -3.13
CA GLU A 207 -2.53 3.79 -2.03
C GLU A 207 -2.92 5.27 -2.10
N GLY A 208 -3.84 5.64 -3.00
CA GLY A 208 -4.09 7.04 -3.36
C GLY A 208 -5.18 7.73 -2.55
N GLY A 209 -5.91 6.99 -1.71
CA GLY A 209 -7.21 7.41 -1.20
C GLY A 209 -8.30 7.33 -2.29
N GLU A 210 -9.51 7.78 -1.95
CA GLU A 210 -10.62 7.95 -2.88
C GLU A 210 -11.40 9.21 -2.49
N ASP A 211 -11.92 9.93 -3.47
CA ASP A 211 -12.74 11.12 -3.19
C ASP A 211 -14.06 10.69 -2.54
N SER A 212 -14.48 11.37 -1.47
CA SER A 212 -15.67 10.98 -0.71
C SER A 212 -16.96 11.13 -1.51
N GLU A 213 -16.98 12.05 -2.49
CA GLU A 213 -18.10 12.19 -3.43
C GLU A 213 -18.37 10.88 -4.23
N ARG A 214 -17.37 10.01 -4.39
CA ARG A 214 -17.51 8.72 -5.08
C ARG A 214 -18.28 7.67 -4.29
N TYR A 215 -18.41 7.84 -2.97
CA TYR A 215 -19.14 6.89 -2.14
C TYR A 215 -20.65 6.94 -2.40
N HIS A 216 -21.14 8.10 -2.86
CA HIS A 216 -22.57 8.37 -3.04
C HIS A 216 -22.94 8.68 -4.49
N SER A 217 -21.98 8.65 -5.42
CA SER A 217 -22.24 8.88 -6.83
C SER A 217 -22.31 7.59 -7.64
N ASP A 218 -23.12 7.63 -8.68
CA ASP A 218 -23.30 6.58 -9.66
C ASP A 218 -23.38 7.15 -11.07
N VAL A 219 -23.17 6.28 -12.05
CA VAL A 219 -23.43 6.55 -13.46
C VAL A 219 -24.36 5.46 -13.96
N ASP A 220 -25.54 5.86 -14.42
CA ASP A 220 -26.61 4.94 -14.88
C ASP A 220 -26.96 3.86 -13.83
N GLY A 221 -26.97 4.22 -12.54
CA GLY A 221 -27.26 3.31 -11.44
C GLY A 221 -26.09 2.40 -11.04
N VAL A 222 -24.90 2.58 -11.63
CA VAL A 222 -23.66 1.86 -11.26
C VAL A 222 -22.78 2.76 -10.42
N SER A 223 -22.52 2.36 -9.17
CA SER A 223 -21.69 3.14 -8.24
C SER A 223 -20.27 3.41 -8.77
N LEU A 224 -19.74 4.59 -8.47
CA LEU A 224 -18.34 4.97 -8.70
C LEU A 224 -17.39 4.56 -7.56
N SER A 225 -17.90 4.03 -6.45
CA SER A 225 -17.09 3.64 -5.30
C SER A 225 -16.31 2.37 -5.58
N SER A 226 -15.00 2.39 -5.31
CA SER A 226 -14.18 1.19 -5.38
C SER A 226 -14.47 0.27 -4.20
N LYS A 227 -14.91 -0.97 -4.45
CA LYS A 227 -15.30 -1.90 -3.38
C LYS A 227 -14.14 -2.35 -2.49
N THR A 228 -12.91 -2.36 -3.01
CA THR A 228 -11.72 -2.63 -2.22
C THR A 228 -10.97 -1.35 -1.89
N LYS A 229 -10.77 -1.07 -0.61
CA LYS A 229 -10.05 0.09 -0.09
C LYS A 229 -8.68 -0.35 0.44
N GLN A 230 -7.59 0.18 -0.10
CA GLN A 230 -6.25 -0.18 0.35
C GLN A 230 -5.78 0.63 1.56
N VAL A 231 -5.10 -0.02 2.50
CA VAL A 231 -4.36 0.56 3.63
C VAL A 231 -2.88 0.24 3.43
N ALA A 232 -2.08 1.25 3.12
CA ALA A 232 -0.64 1.14 2.87
C ALA A 232 0.15 2.04 3.84
N SER A 233 1.48 1.91 3.86
CA SER A 233 2.37 2.58 4.82
C SER A 233 2.24 4.12 4.85
N GLY A 234 1.85 4.76 3.75
CA GLY A 234 1.64 6.21 3.70
C GLY A 234 0.35 6.68 4.38
N ARG A 235 -0.63 5.79 4.59
CA ARG A 235 -1.99 6.09 5.10
C ARG A 235 -2.69 7.25 4.37
N PHE A 236 -2.36 7.48 3.10
CA PHE A 236 -2.98 8.56 2.32
C PHE A 236 -4.48 8.31 2.15
N GLY A 237 -5.29 9.30 2.54
CA GLY A 237 -6.75 9.24 2.45
C GLY A 237 -7.42 8.16 3.31
N VAL A 238 -6.72 7.59 4.29
CA VAL A 238 -7.28 6.54 5.16
C VAL A 238 -7.99 7.19 6.36
N THR A 239 -9.30 7.38 6.23
CA THR A 239 -10.19 7.93 7.27
C THR A 239 -11.21 6.89 7.73
N ALA A 240 -11.94 7.15 8.83
CA ALA A 240 -13.07 6.31 9.24
C ALA A 240 -14.11 6.15 8.11
N GLU A 241 -14.49 7.25 7.44
CA GLU A 241 -15.44 7.24 6.31
C GLU A 241 -14.93 6.40 5.12
N TYR A 242 -13.63 6.52 4.79
CA TYR A 242 -13.02 5.71 3.74
C TYR A 242 -13.12 4.20 4.04
N LEU A 243 -12.89 3.81 5.30
CA LEU A 243 -12.86 2.41 5.72
C LEU A 243 -14.25 1.78 5.78
N VAL A 244 -15.28 2.52 6.21
CA VAL A 244 -16.67 2.01 6.30
C VAL A 244 -17.33 1.86 4.92
N ASN A 245 -16.82 2.54 3.90
CA ASN A 245 -17.28 2.42 2.51
C ASN A 245 -16.55 1.32 1.72
N ALA A 246 -16.00 0.32 2.42
CA ALA A 246 -15.29 -0.83 1.84
C ALA A 246 -16.12 -2.12 1.97
N GLU A 247 -16.14 -2.95 0.93
CA GLU A 247 -16.51 -4.38 1.03
C GLU A 247 -15.26 -5.22 1.39
N GLU A 248 -14.08 -4.76 0.98
CA GLU A 248 -12.79 -5.34 1.36
C GLU A 248 -11.80 -4.24 1.72
N ILE A 249 -11.07 -4.41 2.83
CA ILE A 249 -9.94 -3.56 3.19
C ILE A 249 -8.64 -4.35 2.98
N GLN A 250 -7.79 -3.87 2.07
CA GLN A 250 -6.53 -4.53 1.73
C GLN A 250 -5.35 -3.88 2.44
N ILE A 251 -4.71 -4.62 3.36
CA ILE A 251 -3.43 -4.26 3.96
C ILE A 251 -2.32 -4.54 2.92
N LYS A 252 -1.66 -3.49 2.45
CA LYS A 252 -0.60 -3.62 1.45
C LYS A 252 0.78 -3.67 2.11
N VAL A 253 1.24 -4.87 2.43
CA VAL A 253 2.60 -5.09 2.95
C VAL A 253 3.64 -4.82 1.86
N ALA A 254 3.40 -5.31 0.63
CA ALA A 254 4.33 -5.13 -0.48
C ALA A 254 3.65 -5.16 -1.85
N GLN A 255 4.42 -4.89 -2.91
CA GLN A 255 4.00 -5.09 -4.31
C GLN A 255 5.16 -5.67 -5.14
N GLY A 256 4.85 -6.50 -6.14
CA GLY A 256 5.86 -7.24 -6.90
C GLY A 256 6.89 -6.37 -7.62
N ALA A 257 6.52 -5.18 -8.09
CA ALA A 257 7.42 -4.29 -8.81
C ALA A 257 8.50 -3.60 -7.94
N LYS A 258 8.33 -3.62 -6.62
CA LYS A 258 9.26 -3.04 -5.63
C LYS A 258 9.02 -3.58 -4.21
N PRO A 259 9.31 -4.86 -3.97
CA PRO A 259 9.24 -5.43 -2.63
C PRO A 259 10.26 -4.73 -1.71
N GLY A 260 9.90 -4.56 -0.44
CA GLY A 260 10.71 -3.88 0.57
C GLY A 260 10.81 -2.36 0.40
N GLU A 261 9.92 -1.73 -0.39
CA GLU A 261 9.88 -0.28 -0.60
C GLU A 261 8.45 0.28 -0.58
N GLY A 262 8.34 1.58 -0.28
CA GLY A 262 7.07 2.30 -0.27
C GLY A 262 6.59 2.80 -1.64
N GLY A 263 5.34 3.26 -1.66
CA GLY A 263 4.73 4.04 -2.73
C GLY A 263 5.54 5.28 -3.11
N GLN A 264 5.47 5.66 -4.38
CA GLN A 264 6.10 6.89 -4.89
C GLN A 264 5.15 7.59 -5.84
N LEU A 265 4.88 8.87 -5.58
CA LEU A 265 4.19 9.76 -6.49
C LEU A 265 5.02 11.06 -6.63
N PRO A 266 5.57 11.35 -7.82
CA PRO A 266 6.30 12.59 -8.06
C PRO A 266 5.42 13.83 -7.83
N GLY A 267 5.98 14.88 -7.24
CA GLY A 267 5.24 16.08 -6.83
C GLY A 267 4.52 16.80 -7.97
N PHE A 268 5.06 16.78 -9.19
CA PHE A 268 4.39 17.33 -10.38
C PHE A 268 3.12 16.54 -10.81
N LYS A 269 2.85 15.37 -10.22
CA LYS A 269 1.58 14.65 -10.34
C LYS A 269 0.64 14.91 -9.16
N VAL A 270 1.05 15.69 -8.16
CA VAL A 270 0.24 16.03 -6.99
C VAL A 270 -0.43 17.36 -7.25
N ASN A 271 -1.52 17.35 -8.03
CA ASN A 271 -2.36 18.53 -8.22
C ASN A 271 -3.31 18.74 -7.01
N ALA A 272 -4.14 19.79 -7.04
CA ALA A 272 -5.05 20.13 -5.94
C ALA A 272 -6.00 18.99 -5.53
N ILE A 273 -6.55 18.25 -6.50
CA ILE A 273 -7.48 17.15 -6.23
C ILE A 273 -6.72 15.99 -5.58
N ILE A 274 -5.56 15.59 -6.12
CA ILE A 274 -4.72 14.54 -5.52
C ILE A 274 -4.27 14.93 -4.11
N ALA A 275 -3.88 16.18 -3.90
CA ALA A 275 -3.49 16.69 -2.60
C ALA A 275 -4.65 16.59 -1.59
N LYS A 276 -5.86 17.01 -1.98
CA LYS A 276 -7.09 16.88 -1.18
C LYS A 276 -7.35 15.42 -0.81
N THR A 277 -7.41 14.51 -1.78
CA THR A 277 -7.70 13.08 -1.56
C THR A 277 -6.68 12.41 -0.64
N ARG A 278 -5.44 12.91 -0.61
CA ARG A 278 -4.35 12.34 0.19
C ARG A 278 -4.08 13.09 1.49
N ASN A 279 -4.86 14.13 1.81
CA ASN A 279 -4.62 15.03 2.94
C ASN A 279 -3.17 15.57 2.93
N SER A 280 -2.76 16.05 1.76
CA SER A 280 -1.43 16.54 1.43
C SER A 280 -1.50 17.94 0.82
N ILE A 281 -0.35 18.51 0.50
CA ILE A 281 -0.20 19.80 -0.18
C ILE A 281 0.12 19.57 -1.68
N PRO A 282 -0.41 20.42 -2.59
CA PRO A 282 -0.08 20.36 -4.01
C PRO A 282 1.41 20.56 -4.30
N GLY A 283 1.93 19.86 -5.32
CA GLY A 283 3.30 20.02 -5.81
C GLY A 283 4.38 19.24 -5.04
N ILE A 284 4.08 18.75 -3.83
CA ILE A 284 5.04 18.04 -2.98
C ILE A 284 5.09 16.56 -3.36
N SER A 285 6.31 16.00 -3.47
CA SER A 285 6.48 14.57 -3.76
C SER A 285 6.07 13.70 -2.59
N LEU A 286 5.32 12.62 -2.86
CA LEU A 286 4.84 11.70 -1.85
C LEU A 286 5.59 10.39 -1.93
N ILE A 287 6.48 10.19 -0.95
CA ILE A 287 7.24 8.96 -0.76
C ILE A 287 6.69 8.30 0.50
N SER A 288 6.13 7.12 0.36
CA SER A 288 5.65 6.37 1.53
C SER A 288 6.84 5.73 2.25
N PRO A 289 6.78 5.57 3.58
CA PRO A 289 7.76 4.76 4.30
C PRO A 289 7.78 3.33 3.73
N PRO A 290 8.93 2.64 3.70
CA PRO A 290 8.96 1.24 3.32
C PRO A 290 8.09 0.33 4.21
N PRO A 291 8.19 0.39 5.56
CA PRO A 291 7.34 -0.42 6.43
C PRO A 291 6.03 0.30 6.77
N HIS A 292 5.03 -0.48 7.18
CA HIS A 292 3.95 0.03 8.01
C HIS A 292 4.51 0.28 9.41
N HIS A 293 4.37 1.48 9.97
CA HIS A 293 4.90 1.81 11.30
C HIS A 293 4.10 1.20 12.46
N ASP A 294 3.00 0.51 12.14
CA ASP A 294 2.16 -0.29 13.02
C ASP A 294 2.18 -1.78 12.65
N ILE A 295 3.19 -2.23 11.89
CA ILE A 295 3.46 -3.64 11.59
C ILE A 295 4.97 -3.88 11.64
N TYR A 296 5.49 -4.24 12.82
CA TYR A 296 6.87 -4.68 12.99
C TYR A 296 7.00 -6.18 13.24
N SER A 297 5.87 -6.86 13.40
CA SER A 297 5.78 -8.28 13.73
C SER A 297 4.43 -8.85 13.25
N ILE A 298 4.24 -10.16 13.41
CA ILE A 298 2.98 -10.81 13.02
C ILE A 298 1.83 -10.46 13.98
N GLU A 299 2.15 -10.23 15.25
CA GLU A 299 1.21 -9.78 16.27
C GLU A 299 0.74 -8.34 16.00
N ASP A 300 1.62 -7.47 15.48
CA ASP A 300 1.22 -6.14 15.02
C ASP A 300 0.30 -6.20 13.79
N LEU A 301 0.58 -7.09 12.84
CA LEU A 301 -0.35 -7.33 11.71
C LEU A 301 -1.71 -7.81 12.23
N SER A 302 -1.72 -8.72 13.22
CA SER A 302 -2.96 -9.17 13.86
C SER A 302 -3.68 -8.01 14.55
N GLN A 303 -2.96 -7.07 15.17
CA GLN A 303 -3.55 -5.88 15.74
C GLN A 303 -4.17 -4.98 14.67
N LEU A 304 -3.50 -4.74 13.53
CA LEU A 304 -4.09 -3.95 12.45
C LEU A 304 -5.33 -4.64 11.85
N ILE A 305 -5.31 -5.96 11.65
CA ILE A 305 -6.51 -6.71 11.21
C ILE A 305 -7.65 -6.51 12.21
N PHE A 306 -7.35 -6.59 13.51
CA PHE A 306 -8.33 -6.35 14.57
C PHE A 306 -8.89 -4.92 14.52
N ASP A 307 -8.05 -3.90 14.35
CA ASP A 307 -8.49 -2.50 14.25
C ASP A 307 -9.42 -2.28 13.05
N LEU A 308 -9.07 -2.84 11.89
CA LEU A 308 -9.82 -2.68 10.64
C LEU A 308 -11.18 -3.40 10.70
N LYS A 309 -11.23 -4.60 11.29
CA LYS A 309 -12.51 -5.28 11.55
C LYS A 309 -13.35 -4.53 12.57
N ASN A 310 -12.75 -3.83 13.54
CA ASN A 310 -13.52 -3.04 14.51
C ASN A 310 -14.18 -1.83 13.83
N VAL A 311 -13.44 -1.06 13.02
CA VAL A 311 -14.01 0.11 12.34
C VAL A 311 -15.04 -0.29 11.27
N ASN A 312 -14.82 -1.40 10.55
CA ASN A 312 -15.79 -1.93 9.60
C ASN A 312 -15.95 -3.45 9.74
N PRO A 313 -16.88 -3.91 10.60
CA PRO A 313 -17.13 -5.34 10.79
C PRO A 313 -17.69 -6.07 9.57
N ALA A 314 -18.21 -5.35 8.57
CA ALA A 314 -18.79 -5.92 7.36
C ALA A 314 -17.74 -6.18 6.27
N ALA A 315 -16.56 -5.58 6.36
CA ALA A 315 -15.51 -5.73 5.34
C ALA A 315 -14.67 -6.98 5.55
N ALA A 316 -14.32 -7.64 4.44
CA ALA A 316 -13.26 -8.64 4.42
C ALA A 316 -11.89 -7.95 4.59
N ILE A 317 -10.97 -8.56 5.33
CA ILE A 317 -9.59 -8.06 5.42
C ILE A 317 -8.68 -8.91 4.55
N SER A 318 -8.01 -8.27 3.59
CA SER A 318 -6.99 -8.92 2.76
C SER A 318 -5.58 -8.44 3.06
N VAL A 319 -4.59 -9.33 2.92
CA VAL A 319 -3.17 -8.98 3.10
C VAL A 319 -2.43 -9.25 1.80
N LYS A 320 -1.85 -8.19 1.23
CA LYS A 320 -1.08 -8.26 -0.01
C LYS A 320 0.39 -8.46 0.25
N LEU A 321 0.85 -9.67 -0.06
CA LEU A 321 2.24 -10.14 0.00
C LEU A 321 2.84 -10.19 -1.41
N VAL A 322 4.15 -10.39 -1.47
CA VAL A 322 4.87 -10.66 -2.71
C VAL A 322 5.45 -12.06 -2.64
N ALA A 323 5.46 -12.77 -3.76
CA ALA A 323 6.13 -14.04 -3.90
C ALA A 323 7.62 -13.88 -3.63
N GLU A 324 8.10 -14.65 -2.65
CA GLU A 324 9.50 -14.91 -2.31
C GLU A 324 9.54 -16.24 -1.52
N SER A 325 10.68 -16.92 -1.50
CA SER A 325 10.83 -18.11 -0.65
C SER A 325 10.55 -17.77 0.82
N GLY A 326 9.68 -18.56 1.45
CA GLY A 326 9.22 -18.33 2.82
C GLY A 326 7.85 -17.66 2.92
N VAL A 327 7.28 -17.19 1.80
CA VAL A 327 5.94 -16.59 1.77
C VAL A 327 4.86 -17.54 2.31
N GLY A 328 5.03 -18.86 2.19
CA GLY A 328 4.08 -19.83 2.74
C GLY A 328 4.02 -19.81 4.26
N THR A 329 5.17 -19.63 4.93
CA THR A 329 5.24 -19.48 6.39
C THR A 329 4.56 -18.19 6.83
N ILE A 330 4.80 -17.10 6.11
CA ILE A 330 4.15 -15.81 6.35
C ILE A 330 2.63 -15.94 6.15
N ALA A 331 2.19 -16.59 5.08
CA ALA A 331 0.77 -16.83 4.79
C ALA A 331 0.06 -17.60 5.92
N ALA A 332 0.72 -18.60 6.51
CA ALA A 332 0.19 -19.31 7.68
C ALA A 332 0.05 -18.38 8.91
N GLY A 333 1.02 -17.48 9.13
CA GLY A 333 0.92 -16.44 10.16
C GLY A 333 -0.25 -15.48 9.90
N VAL A 334 -0.40 -15.02 8.67
CA VAL A 334 -1.49 -14.12 8.23
C VAL A 334 -2.86 -14.76 8.44
N ALA A 335 -3.02 -16.04 8.11
CA ALA A 335 -4.27 -16.77 8.37
C ALA A 335 -4.56 -16.87 9.87
N LYS A 336 -3.56 -17.17 10.71
CA LYS A 336 -3.71 -17.18 12.18
C LYS A 336 -4.06 -15.80 12.75
N ALA A 337 -3.58 -14.74 12.12
CA ALA A 337 -3.89 -13.34 12.43
C ALA A 337 -5.31 -12.92 12.01
N LYS A 338 -6.13 -13.83 11.45
CA LYS A 338 -7.54 -13.65 11.09
C LYS A 338 -7.81 -12.78 9.87
N ALA A 339 -6.88 -12.77 8.91
CA ALA A 339 -7.17 -12.27 7.56
C ALA A 339 -8.15 -13.20 6.84
N ASP A 340 -9.00 -12.64 5.97
CA ASP A 340 -9.99 -13.40 5.19
C ASP A 340 -9.48 -13.77 3.78
N LEU A 341 -8.51 -13.01 3.27
CA LEU A 341 -7.91 -13.17 1.94
C LEU A 341 -6.40 -12.90 2.00
N ILE A 342 -5.61 -13.71 1.29
CA ILE A 342 -4.17 -13.48 1.11
C ILE A 342 -3.92 -13.27 -0.37
N VAL A 343 -3.28 -12.17 -0.73
CA VAL A 343 -2.87 -11.89 -2.11
C VAL A 343 -1.39 -12.20 -2.26
N VAL A 344 -1.05 -13.10 -3.20
CA VAL A 344 0.34 -13.40 -3.57
C VAL A 344 0.66 -12.74 -4.90
N SER A 345 1.42 -11.65 -4.84
CA SER A 345 1.84 -10.91 -6.05
C SER A 345 3.15 -11.43 -6.62
N GLY A 346 3.18 -11.69 -7.92
CA GLY A 346 4.42 -11.98 -8.65
C GLY A 346 5.27 -10.73 -8.91
N ALA A 347 6.60 -10.92 -9.04
CA ALA A 347 7.57 -9.87 -9.39
C ALA A 347 7.28 -9.16 -10.72
N GLU A 348 6.52 -9.83 -11.59
CA GLU A 348 6.10 -9.33 -12.89
C GLU A 348 4.99 -8.27 -12.86
N GLY A 349 4.51 -7.90 -11.66
CA GLY A 349 3.52 -6.85 -11.44
C GLY A 349 3.92 -5.47 -11.98
N GLY A 350 2.92 -4.67 -12.36
CA GLY A 350 3.13 -3.30 -12.85
C GLY A 350 3.40 -2.27 -11.76
N THR A 351 3.88 -1.08 -12.16
CA THR A 351 4.01 0.09 -11.27
C THR A 351 4.00 1.39 -12.07
N GLY A 352 3.45 2.45 -11.45
CA GLY A 352 3.53 3.80 -12.00
C GLY A 352 4.91 4.45 -11.82
N ALA A 353 5.63 4.10 -10.75
CA ALA A 353 6.96 4.61 -10.43
C ALA A 353 7.72 3.63 -9.51
N SER A 354 8.91 3.21 -9.95
CA SER A 354 9.80 2.31 -9.20
C SER A 354 11.24 2.43 -9.73
N PRO A 355 12.26 2.20 -8.89
CA PRO A 355 13.63 2.01 -9.36
C PRO A 355 13.74 0.85 -10.35
N ALA A 356 14.57 1.02 -11.39
CA ALA A 356 14.81 -0.01 -12.39
C ALA A 356 15.38 -1.30 -11.80
N SER A 357 16.23 -1.21 -10.77
CA SER A 357 16.79 -2.37 -10.07
C SER A 357 15.70 -3.21 -9.40
N SER A 358 14.76 -2.58 -8.70
CA SER A 358 13.69 -3.27 -7.99
C SER A 358 12.70 -3.96 -8.94
N MET A 359 12.34 -3.31 -10.04
CA MET A 359 11.47 -3.91 -11.06
C MET A 359 12.07 -5.15 -11.72
N ARG A 360 13.40 -5.31 -11.70
CA ARG A 360 14.08 -6.42 -12.40
C ARG A 360 14.58 -7.52 -11.47
N PHE A 361 14.95 -7.17 -10.24
CA PHE A 361 15.76 -8.03 -9.37
C PHE A 361 15.15 -8.30 -7.98
N ALA A 362 13.89 -7.91 -7.73
CA ALA A 362 13.25 -8.15 -6.44
C ALA A 362 11.90 -8.87 -6.59
N GLY A 363 11.68 -9.89 -5.76
CA GLY A 363 10.56 -10.82 -5.86
C GLY A 363 10.80 -11.96 -6.86
N ILE A 364 9.93 -12.98 -6.84
CA ILE A 364 9.94 -14.12 -7.78
C ILE A 364 8.61 -14.29 -8.51
N SER A 365 8.48 -15.34 -9.32
CA SER A 365 7.27 -15.58 -10.11
C SER A 365 6.06 -15.94 -9.21
N PRO A 366 4.84 -15.57 -9.65
CA PRO A 366 3.64 -15.84 -8.86
C PRO A 366 3.37 -17.35 -8.70
N GLU A 367 3.76 -18.18 -9.67
CA GLU A 367 3.58 -19.65 -9.62
C GLU A 367 4.30 -20.26 -8.42
N ILE A 368 5.54 -19.83 -8.14
CA ILE A 368 6.32 -20.32 -7.00
C ILE A 368 5.65 -19.91 -5.68
N GLY A 369 5.40 -18.61 -5.51
CA GLY A 369 4.85 -18.10 -4.26
C GLY A 369 3.44 -18.63 -3.96
N LEU A 370 2.60 -18.78 -5.00
CA LEU A 370 1.26 -19.34 -4.87
C LEU A 370 1.31 -20.80 -4.44
N ALA A 371 2.14 -21.62 -5.09
CA ALA A 371 2.29 -23.02 -4.73
C ALA A 371 2.80 -23.17 -3.28
N GLU A 372 3.79 -22.37 -2.86
CA GLU A 372 4.31 -22.42 -1.49
C GLU A 372 3.25 -22.04 -0.45
N ALA A 373 2.46 -20.97 -0.71
CA ALA A 373 1.37 -20.56 0.15
C ALA A 373 0.27 -21.62 0.23
N GLN A 374 -0.14 -22.17 -0.92
CA GLN A 374 -1.09 -23.26 -1.02
C GLN A 374 -0.66 -24.46 -0.18
N GLN A 375 0.53 -25.00 -0.45
CA GLN A 375 1.04 -26.18 0.24
C GLN A 375 1.16 -25.96 1.75
N THR A 376 1.72 -24.82 2.16
CA THR A 376 1.91 -24.53 3.60
C THR A 376 0.58 -24.37 4.33
N LEU A 377 -0.41 -23.70 3.73
CA LEU A 377 -1.73 -23.53 4.33
C LEU A 377 -2.48 -24.86 4.45
N VAL A 378 -2.38 -25.74 3.45
CA VAL A 378 -2.99 -27.09 3.50
C VAL A 378 -2.35 -27.91 4.62
N ARG A 379 -1.01 -27.97 4.64
CA ARG A 379 -0.23 -28.72 5.65
C ARG A 379 -0.57 -28.30 7.09
N ASN A 380 -0.89 -27.03 7.31
CA ASN A 380 -1.23 -26.49 8.62
C ASN A 380 -2.75 -26.52 8.94
N GLY A 381 -3.59 -27.04 8.05
CA GLY A 381 -5.06 -27.05 8.24
C GLY A 381 -5.71 -25.67 8.19
N LEU A 382 -5.05 -24.70 7.56
CA LEU A 382 -5.50 -23.30 7.49
C LEU A 382 -6.14 -22.95 6.14
N ARG A 383 -5.91 -23.74 5.09
CA ARG A 383 -6.35 -23.42 3.72
C ARG A 383 -7.86 -23.21 3.57
N GLY A 384 -8.66 -23.97 4.34
CA GLY A 384 -10.12 -23.84 4.33
C GLY A 384 -10.65 -22.51 4.89
N GLN A 385 -9.83 -21.76 5.64
CA GLN A 385 -10.23 -20.53 6.35
C GLN A 385 -9.97 -19.26 5.53
N VAL A 386 -9.07 -19.30 4.55
CA VAL A 386 -8.62 -18.12 3.80
C VAL A 386 -8.75 -18.34 2.30
N ARG A 387 -9.11 -17.28 1.59
CA ARG A 387 -9.04 -17.24 0.13
C ARG A 387 -7.63 -16.86 -0.32
N LEU A 388 -7.16 -17.44 -1.42
CA LEU A 388 -5.91 -17.07 -2.09
C LEU A 388 -6.20 -16.29 -3.37
N GLN A 389 -5.74 -15.05 -3.44
CA GLN A 389 -5.72 -14.26 -4.66
C GLN A 389 -4.31 -14.24 -5.24
N VAL A 390 -4.17 -14.28 -6.56
CA VAL A 390 -2.88 -14.16 -7.24
C VAL A 390 -2.93 -13.03 -8.26
N ASP A 391 -1.85 -12.25 -8.35
CA ASP A 391 -1.66 -11.29 -9.45
C ASP A 391 -0.23 -11.33 -10.01
N GLY A 392 -0.07 -10.85 -11.23
CA GLY A 392 1.19 -10.91 -11.98
C GLY A 392 0.94 -11.29 -13.43
N GLN A 393 0.93 -10.30 -14.32
CA GLN A 393 0.87 -10.50 -15.78
C GLN A 393 -0.18 -11.50 -16.30
N LEU A 394 -1.31 -11.69 -15.61
CA LEU A 394 -2.43 -12.54 -16.05
C LEU A 394 -3.14 -11.91 -17.25
N LYS A 395 -3.39 -12.71 -18.30
CA LYS A 395 -3.91 -12.23 -19.59
C LYS A 395 -5.07 -13.06 -20.15
N THR A 396 -4.98 -14.37 -20.06
CA THR A 396 -5.86 -15.31 -20.77
C THR A 396 -6.59 -16.23 -19.81
N GLY A 397 -7.66 -16.88 -20.26
CA GLY A 397 -8.38 -17.89 -19.47
C GLY A 397 -7.48 -19.07 -19.12
N ARG A 398 -6.45 -19.32 -19.94
CA ARG A 398 -5.43 -20.34 -19.67
C ARG A 398 -4.59 -20.01 -18.43
N ASP A 399 -4.19 -18.75 -18.25
CA ASP A 399 -3.52 -18.31 -17.03
C ASP A 399 -4.39 -18.59 -15.79
N ILE A 400 -5.70 -18.32 -15.89
CA ILE A 400 -6.66 -18.54 -14.80
C ILE A 400 -6.74 -20.02 -14.44
N ILE A 401 -6.88 -20.91 -15.43
CA ILE A 401 -6.95 -22.35 -15.19
C ILE A 401 -5.67 -22.85 -14.52
N LEU A 402 -4.50 -22.50 -15.05
CA LEU A 402 -3.23 -22.98 -14.50
C LEU A 402 -3.00 -22.51 -13.07
N LEU A 403 -3.31 -21.25 -12.77
CA LEU A 403 -3.15 -20.73 -11.40
C LEU A 403 -4.25 -21.22 -10.45
N SER A 404 -5.45 -21.52 -10.95
CA SER A 404 -6.48 -22.23 -10.16
C SER A 404 -5.96 -23.59 -9.71
N LEU A 405 -5.38 -24.36 -10.64
CA LEU A 405 -4.79 -25.68 -10.36
C LEU A 405 -3.66 -25.60 -9.33
N LEU A 406 -2.90 -24.49 -9.30
CA LEU A 406 -1.88 -24.21 -8.28
C LEU A 406 -2.45 -23.72 -6.93
N GLY A 407 -3.73 -23.37 -6.85
CA GLY A 407 -4.42 -23.08 -5.59
C GLY A 407 -5.11 -21.72 -5.48
N ALA A 408 -5.12 -20.89 -6.54
CA ALA A 408 -5.77 -19.58 -6.49
C ALA A 408 -7.32 -19.68 -6.51
N ASP A 409 -7.98 -18.91 -5.65
CA ASP A 409 -9.44 -18.70 -5.63
C ASP A 409 -9.87 -17.46 -6.43
N GLU A 410 -9.02 -16.43 -6.47
CA GLU A 410 -9.25 -15.14 -7.15
C GLU A 410 -8.02 -14.66 -7.94
N PHE A 411 -8.26 -13.80 -8.91
CA PHE A 411 -7.26 -13.36 -9.90
C PHE A 411 -7.24 -11.83 -10.01
N GLY A 412 -6.09 -11.24 -9.74
CA GLY A 412 -5.86 -9.80 -9.77
C GLY A 412 -5.27 -9.32 -11.10
N PHE A 413 -5.82 -8.23 -11.64
CA PHE A 413 -5.39 -7.64 -12.91
C PHE A 413 -4.97 -6.18 -12.74
N GLY A 414 -3.71 -5.86 -13.08
CA GLY A 414 -3.16 -4.50 -13.02
C GLY A 414 -2.98 -3.88 -14.41
N THR A 415 -1.89 -4.26 -15.09
CA THR A 415 -1.52 -3.68 -16.40
C THR A 415 -2.56 -3.93 -17.49
N LEU A 416 -3.24 -5.06 -17.46
CA LEU A 416 -4.17 -5.45 -18.52
C LEU A 416 -5.36 -4.49 -18.64
N PRO A 417 -6.09 -4.16 -17.55
CA PRO A 417 -7.14 -3.15 -17.61
C PRO A 417 -6.68 -1.83 -18.22
N LEU A 418 -5.46 -1.39 -17.91
CA LEU A 418 -4.89 -0.17 -18.49
C LEU A 418 -4.67 -0.30 -20.00
N ILE A 419 -4.25 -1.46 -20.49
CA ILE A 419 -4.10 -1.71 -21.93
C ILE A 419 -5.45 -1.68 -22.63
N VAL A 420 -6.48 -2.31 -22.06
CA VAL A 420 -7.85 -2.27 -22.57
C VAL A 420 -8.36 -0.82 -22.67
N LEU A 421 -8.06 -0.01 -21.65
CA LEU A 421 -8.40 1.42 -21.63
C LEU A 421 -7.51 2.32 -22.52
N GLY A 422 -6.51 1.76 -23.20
CA GLY A 422 -5.74 2.47 -24.23
C GLY A 422 -4.24 2.60 -23.97
N CYS A 423 -3.69 2.04 -22.89
CA CYS A 423 -2.24 2.06 -22.67
C CYS A 423 -1.50 1.33 -23.80
N VAL A 424 -0.49 2.00 -24.36
CA VAL A 424 0.37 1.48 -25.45
C VAL A 424 1.75 1.03 -24.96
N MET A 425 1.91 0.87 -23.65
CA MET A 425 3.12 0.40 -22.98
C MET A 425 4.40 1.21 -23.27
N MET A 426 4.25 2.52 -23.35
CA MET A 426 5.37 3.48 -23.53
C MET A 426 6.32 3.56 -22.31
N ARG A 427 5.87 3.11 -21.13
CA ARG A 427 6.62 3.09 -19.86
C ARG A 427 7.12 4.47 -19.37
N LYS A 428 6.32 5.52 -19.59
CA LYS A 428 6.56 6.89 -19.10
C LYS A 428 5.58 7.33 -17.99
N CYS A 429 4.99 6.38 -17.28
CA CYS A 429 3.93 6.61 -16.29
C CYS A 429 4.34 7.58 -15.17
N SER A 430 5.61 7.53 -14.76
CA SER A 430 6.19 8.38 -13.72
C SER A 430 6.47 9.81 -14.18
N LEU A 431 6.57 10.06 -15.49
CA LEU A 431 6.99 11.35 -16.05
C LEU A 431 5.83 12.33 -16.27
N ASN A 432 4.59 11.91 -16.01
CA ASN A 432 3.37 12.67 -16.31
C ASN A 432 3.15 12.95 -17.81
N THR A 433 3.83 12.22 -18.70
CA THR A 433 3.74 12.41 -20.16
C THR A 433 3.03 11.24 -20.85
N CYS A 434 1.97 10.71 -20.24
CA CYS A 434 1.22 9.60 -20.83
C CYS A 434 0.48 10.11 -22.09
N PRO A 435 0.73 9.56 -23.29
CA PRO A 435 0.16 10.10 -24.52
C PRO A 435 -1.34 9.82 -24.68
N THR A 436 -1.88 8.84 -23.94
CA THR A 436 -3.26 8.34 -24.05
C THR A 436 -4.12 8.71 -22.85
N GLY A 437 -3.68 9.65 -22.01
CA GLY A 437 -4.45 10.12 -20.86
C GLY A 437 -4.66 9.11 -19.72
N VAL A 438 -3.99 7.95 -19.73
CA VAL A 438 -4.20 6.88 -18.72
C VAL A 438 -3.43 7.14 -17.42
N ALA A 439 -2.13 7.45 -17.51
CA ALA A 439 -1.23 7.54 -16.36
C ALA A 439 -0.62 8.95 -16.21
N THR A 440 -1.48 9.98 -16.26
CA THR A 440 -1.08 11.39 -16.19
C THR A 440 -2.11 12.23 -15.43
N GLN A 441 -1.65 13.29 -14.80
CA GLN A 441 -2.45 14.35 -14.17
C GLN A 441 -2.43 15.65 -14.97
N ASP A 442 -1.69 15.69 -16.08
CA ASP A 442 -1.69 16.81 -17.03
C ASP A 442 -3.08 16.90 -17.70
N PRO A 443 -3.79 18.05 -17.56
CA PRO A 443 -5.13 18.20 -18.12
C PRO A 443 -5.20 18.09 -19.64
N GLU A 444 -4.18 18.54 -20.37
CA GLU A 444 -4.17 18.45 -21.83
C GLU A 444 -3.96 17.01 -22.29
N LEU A 445 -3.07 16.27 -21.63
CA LEU A 445 -2.87 14.85 -21.95
C LEU A 445 -4.05 13.97 -21.51
N ARG A 446 -4.76 14.34 -20.44
CA ARG A 446 -5.98 13.64 -19.99
C ARG A 446 -7.10 13.71 -21.03
N LYS A 447 -7.21 14.79 -21.82
CA LYS A 447 -8.17 14.89 -22.94
C LYS A 447 -8.00 13.80 -24.00
N HIS A 448 -6.82 13.16 -24.06
CA HIS A 448 -6.57 12.05 -24.97
C HIS A 448 -7.08 10.69 -24.45
N PHE A 449 -7.69 10.64 -23.27
CA PHE A 449 -8.28 9.41 -22.74
C PHE A 449 -9.53 9.03 -23.55
N LEU A 450 -9.45 7.89 -24.24
CA LEU A 450 -10.53 7.33 -25.06
C LEU A 450 -11.07 5.99 -24.52
N GLY A 451 -10.58 5.57 -23.34
CA GLY A 451 -11.01 4.33 -22.69
C GLY A 451 -12.46 4.43 -22.23
N LYS A 452 -13.17 3.30 -22.20
CA LYS A 452 -14.54 3.23 -21.70
C LYS A 452 -14.73 1.98 -20.83
N ALA A 453 -15.63 2.08 -19.85
CA ALA A 453 -15.94 0.98 -18.94
C ALA A 453 -16.45 -0.26 -19.68
N GLU A 454 -17.21 -0.09 -20.78
CA GLU A 454 -17.74 -1.19 -21.59
C GLU A 454 -16.64 -2.05 -22.20
N TYR A 455 -15.47 -1.49 -22.49
CA TYR A 455 -14.34 -2.25 -23.02
C TYR A 455 -13.80 -3.24 -21.98
N LEU A 456 -13.78 -2.85 -20.71
CA LEU A 456 -13.41 -3.72 -19.61
C LEU A 456 -14.48 -4.78 -19.33
N VAL A 457 -15.77 -4.40 -19.39
CA VAL A 457 -16.89 -5.35 -19.29
C VAL A 457 -16.74 -6.44 -20.36
N ASN A 458 -16.53 -6.04 -21.62
CA ASN A 458 -16.30 -6.98 -22.73
C ASN A 458 -15.11 -7.90 -22.44
N TYR A 459 -13.96 -7.35 -22.01
CA TYR A 459 -12.78 -8.17 -21.70
C TYR A 459 -13.06 -9.24 -20.64
N PHE A 460 -13.62 -8.86 -19.49
CA PHE A 460 -13.83 -9.80 -18.39
C PHE A 460 -14.90 -10.84 -18.71
N THR A 461 -15.93 -10.47 -19.48
CA THR A 461 -16.91 -11.42 -20.04
C THR A 461 -16.24 -12.42 -20.99
N PHE A 462 -15.35 -11.97 -21.88
CA PHE A 462 -14.60 -12.86 -22.78
C PHE A 462 -13.66 -13.79 -22.03
N LEU A 463 -12.95 -13.25 -21.03
CA LEU A 463 -12.05 -14.03 -20.18
C LEU A 463 -12.82 -15.13 -19.43
N ALA A 464 -13.97 -14.79 -18.82
CA ALA A 464 -14.81 -15.76 -18.14
C ALA A 464 -15.35 -16.82 -19.10
N GLN A 465 -15.78 -16.42 -20.31
CA GLN A 465 -16.23 -17.37 -21.33
C GLN A 465 -15.11 -18.34 -21.75
N GLU A 466 -13.87 -17.87 -21.91
CA GLU A 466 -12.73 -18.73 -22.21
C GLU A 466 -12.39 -19.68 -21.04
N VAL A 467 -12.54 -19.23 -19.79
CA VAL A 467 -12.42 -20.13 -18.61
C VAL A 467 -13.48 -21.23 -18.67
N ARG A 468 -14.73 -20.92 -19.05
CA ARG A 468 -15.79 -21.93 -19.20
C ARG A 468 -15.45 -22.97 -20.27
N GLU A 469 -14.90 -22.53 -21.40
CA GLU A 469 -14.45 -23.43 -22.46
C GLU A 469 -13.38 -24.41 -21.98
N TYR A 470 -12.41 -23.95 -21.19
CA TYR A 470 -11.38 -24.83 -20.64
C TYR A 470 -11.91 -25.77 -19.56
N LEU A 471 -12.79 -25.30 -18.67
CA LEU A 471 -13.47 -26.18 -17.71
C LEU A 471 -14.24 -27.29 -18.42
N ALA A 472 -14.97 -26.95 -19.49
CA ALA A 472 -15.67 -27.91 -20.32
C ALA A 472 -14.74 -28.93 -20.97
N GLU A 473 -13.59 -28.49 -21.53
CA GLU A 473 -12.54 -29.37 -22.10
C GLU A 473 -11.96 -30.32 -21.03
N MET A 474 -11.84 -29.84 -19.80
CA MET A 474 -11.39 -30.64 -18.65
C MET A 474 -12.47 -31.57 -18.09
N GLY A 475 -13.73 -31.47 -18.55
CA GLY A 475 -14.86 -32.23 -18.01
C GLY A 475 -15.32 -31.76 -16.62
N CYS A 476 -15.06 -30.50 -16.28
CA CYS A 476 -15.42 -29.89 -15.00
C CYS A 476 -16.50 -28.81 -15.22
N THR A 477 -17.43 -28.67 -14.29
CA THR A 477 -18.52 -27.68 -14.40
C THR A 477 -18.34 -26.47 -13.50
N LYS A 478 -17.41 -26.50 -12.54
CA LYS A 478 -17.10 -25.36 -11.67
C LYS A 478 -15.59 -25.17 -11.52
N LEU A 479 -15.16 -23.92 -11.46
CA LEU A 479 -13.78 -23.54 -11.20
C LEU A 479 -13.33 -24.01 -9.81
N SER A 480 -14.24 -23.99 -8.82
CA SER A 480 -13.96 -24.48 -7.46
C SER A 480 -13.49 -25.93 -7.42
N ASP A 481 -13.91 -26.74 -8.40
CA ASP A 481 -13.64 -28.19 -8.41
C ASP A 481 -12.19 -28.49 -8.82
N ILE A 482 -11.53 -27.54 -9.46
CA ILE A 482 -10.15 -27.68 -9.93
C ILE A 482 -9.13 -26.98 -9.02
N ILE A 483 -9.57 -26.14 -8.07
CA ILE A 483 -8.64 -25.35 -7.24
C ILE A 483 -7.71 -26.28 -6.44
N GLY A 484 -6.40 -26.06 -6.60
CA GLY A 484 -5.35 -26.85 -5.91
C GLY A 484 -5.16 -28.28 -6.45
N ARG A 485 -5.79 -28.64 -7.57
CA ARG A 485 -5.67 -29.95 -8.23
C ARG A 485 -4.42 -30.03 -9.12
N THR A 486 -3.23 -29.86 -8.54
CA THR A 486 -1.97 -29.93 -9.30
C THR A 486 -1.74 -31.29 -9.99
N ASP A 487 -2.46 -32.35 -9.59
CA ASP A 487 -2.50 -33.64 -10.29
C ASP A 487 -3.07 -33.54 -11.72
N LEU A 488 -3.78 -32.47 -12.06
CA LEU A 488 -4.27 -32.17 -13.41
C LEU A 488 -3.28 -31.35 -14.24
N LEU A 489 -2.18 -30.87 -13.65
CA LEU A 489 -1.12 -30.18 -14.40
C LEU A 489 -0.20 -31.19 -15.09
N VAL A 490 0.27 -30.81 -16.27
CA VAL A 490 1.19 -31.59 -17.11
C VAL A 490 2.32 -30.67 -17.55
N ARG A 491 3.56 -31.15 -17.53
CA ARG A 491 4.69 -30.41 -18.11
C ARG A 491 4.68 -30.57 -19.63
N LYS A 492 4.83 -29.46 -20.36
CA LYS A 492 4.99 -29.51 -21.82
C LYS A 492 6.32 -30.18 -22.19
N PRO A 493 6.39 -30.89 -23.34
CA PRO A 493 7.65 -31.40 -23.86
C PRO A 493 8.62 -30.26 -24.16
N GLU A 494 9.86 -30.38 -23.68
CA GLU A 494 10.93 -29.41 -23.92
C GLU A 494 11.99 -30.01 -24.83
N VAL A 495 12.68 -29.16 -25.60
CA VAL A 495 13.86 -29.58 -26.36
C VAL A 495 14.94 -29.98 -25.35
N PRO A 496 15.49 -31.21 -25.39
CA PRO A 496 16.39 -31.72 -24.34
C PRO A 496 17.62 -30.84 -24.02
N ALA A 497 18.11 -30.06 -24.98
CA ALA A 497 19.24 -29.16 -24.83
C ALA A 497 18.85 -27.72 -24.40
N SER A 498 17.56 -27.42 -24.26
CA SER A 498 17.09 -26.10 -23.83
C SER A 498 17.36 -25.87 -22.34
N LYS A 499 17.46 -24.60 -21.94
CA LYS A 499 17.56 -24.26 -20.51
C LYS A 499 16.30 -24.68 -19.74
N ALA A 500 15.13 -24.61 -20.39
CA ALA A 500 13.86 -25.00 -19.77
C ALA A 500 13.79 -26.49 -19.43
N ALA A 501 14.45 -27.36 -20.20
CA ALA A 501 14.54 -28.79 -19.91
C ALA A 501 15.29 -29.09 -18.60
N SER A 502 16.23 -28.22 -18.19
CA SER A 502 17.00 -28.38 -16.94
C SER A 502 16.24 -28.05 -15.66
N LEU A 503 15.04 -27.46 -15.77
CA LEU A 503 14.23 -27.12 -14.60
C LEU A 503 13.58 -28.36 -13.98
N ASP A 504 13.49 -28.37 -12.65
CA ASP A 504 12.73 -29.32 -11.84
C ASP A 504 11.50 -28.62 -11.24
N LEU A 505 10.32 -28.94 -11.78
CA LEU A 505 9.05 -28.38 -11.34
C LEU A 505 8.33 -29.28 -10.32
N SER A 506 8.92 -30.40 -9.90
CA SER A 506 8.27 -31.39 -9.04
C SER A 506 7.79 -30.81 -7.71
N ARG A 507 8.57 -29.91 -7.11
CA ARG A 507 8.24 -29.23 -5.84
C ARG A 507 7.11 -28.24 -5.98
N LEU A 508 7.10 -27.49 -7.09
CA LEU A 508 6.03 -26.54 -7.41
C LEU A 508 4.70 -27.28 -7.64
N LEU A 509 4.75 -28.43 -8.32
CA LEU A 509 3.57 -29.24 -8.65
C LEU A 509 3.16 -30.22 -7.54
N PHE A 510 3.90 -30.26 -6.42
CA PHE A 510 3.59 -31.14 -5.31
C PHE A 510 2.22 -30.80 -4.71
N ARG A 511 1.42 -31.85 -4.46
CA ARG A 511 0.09 -31.74 -3.85
C ARG A 511 0.14 -32.24 -2.42
N GLU A 512 -0.20 -31.38 -1.48
CA GLU A 512 -0.42 -31.75 -0.08
C GLU A 512 -1.75 -32.49 0.11
N GLU A 513 -1.81 -33.34 1.12
CA GLU A 513 -3.05 -34.01 1.52
C GLU A 513 -3.92 -33.08 2.39
N GLY A 514 -5.21 -32.94 2.04
CA GLY A 514 -6.17 -32.13 2.79
C GLY A 514 -7.06 -31.25 1.89
N PRO A 515 -7.91 -30.39 2.49
CA PRO A 515 -8.74 -29.44 1.74
C PRO A 515 -7.88 -28.46 0.94
N GLY A 516 -7.93 -28.55 -0.39
CA GLY A 516 -7.12 -27.75 -1.31
C GLY A 516 -7.69 -26.36 -1.63
N CYS A 517 -8.88 -26.02 -1.15
CA CYS A 517 -9.53 -24.75 -1.45
C CYS A 517 -10.25 -24.18 -0.23
N TRP A 518 -10.71 -22.94 -0.36
CA TRP A 518 -11.47 -22.26 0.68
C TRP A 518 -12.86 -22.90 0.85
N ALA A 519 -13.32 -23.07 2.08
CA ALA A 519 -14.52 -23.86 2.39
C ALA A 519 -15.85 -23.10 2.20
N GLY A 520 -15.84 -21.81 1.82
CA GLY A 520 -17.06 -21.03 1.64
C GLY A 520 -17.71 -20.51 2.93
N GLY A 521 -16.94 -20.36 4.01
CA GLY A 521 -17.43 -19.92 5.33
C GLY A 521 -17.64 -18.39 5.45
N PRO A 522 -18.28 -17.92 6.54
CA PRO A 522 -18.40 -16.49 6.82
C PRO A 522 -17.02 -15.85 7.07
N LEU A 523 -16.96 -14.51 7.03
CA LEU A 523 -15.78 -13.76 7.45
C LEU A 523 -15.42 -14.08 8.90
N HIS A 524 -14.15 -13.93 9.26
CA HIS A 524 -13.74 -14.11 10.65
C HIS A 524 -14.44 -13.09 11.56
N GLU A 525 -15.22 -13.59 12.52
CA GLU A 525 -15.91 -12.79 13.51
C GLU A 525 -14.94 -12.20 14.54
N LEU A 526 -15.25 -10.99 14.99
CA LEU A 526 -14.57 -10.39 16.13
C LEU A 526 -15.03 -11.05 17.44
N PRO A 527 -14.13 -11.23 18.43
CA PRO A 527 -14.56 -11.53 19.79
C PRO A 527 -15.41 -10.38 20.34
N ALA A 528 -16.12 -10.62 21.45
CA ALA A 528 -16.82 -9.54 22.16
C ALA A 528 -15.82 -8.45 22.56
N VAL A 529 -16.10 -7.20 22.16
CA VAL A 529 -15.26 -6.03 22.44
C VAL A 529 -16.02 -5.00 23.27
N ARG A 530 -15.27 -4.16 24.02
CA ARG A 530 -15.83 -3.12 24.90
C ARG A 530 -16.79 -2.18 24.16
N ASP A 531 -16.50 -1.87 22.90
CA ASP A 531 -17.32 -0.97 22.10
C ASP A 531 -18.77 -1.41 21.94
N MET A 532 -19.07 -2.70 22.03
CA MET A 532 -20.45 -3.18 21.95
C MET A 532 -21.31 -2.62 23.11
N GLU A 533 -20.73 -2.55 24.31
CA GLU A 533 -21.38 -1.94 25.49
C GLU A 533 -21.47 -0.43 25.33
N ILE A 534 -20.40 0.22 24.86
CA ILE A 534 -20.34 1.66 24.67
C ILE A 534 -21.39 2.11 23.64
N ILE A 535 -21.49 1.42 22.50
CA ILE A 535 -22.45 1.74 21.43
C ILE A 535 -23.88 1.66 21.97
N LYS A 536 -24.20 0.62 22.76
CA LYS A 536 -25.53 0.48 23.36
C LYS A 536 -25.87 1.66 24.26
N ALA A 537 -24.92 2.15 25.05
CA ALA A 537 -25.11 3.32 25.92
C ALA A 537 -25.11 4.65 25.14
N ALA A 538 -24.36 4.72 24.03
CA ALA A 538 -24.23 5.90 23.18
C ALA A 538 -25.37 6.03 22.14
N GLN A 539 -26.35 5.13 22.14
CA GLN A 539 -27.43 5.11 21.16
C GLN A 539 -28.17 6.47 21.03
N PRO A 540 -28.52 7.21 22.09
CA PRO A 540 -29.16 8.52 21.92
C PRO A 540 -28.25 9.57 21.26
N ALA A 541 -26.92 9.51 21.48
CA ALA A 541 -25.95 10.37 20.80
C ALA A 541 -25.84 10.01 19.30
N ILE A 542 -25.84 8.72 18.98
CA ILE A 542 -25.74 8.22 17.59
C ILE A 542 -27.04 8.44 16.81
N GLU A 543 -28.20 8.35 17.46
CA GLU A 543 -29.49 8.49 16.78
C GLU A 543 -29.98 9.92 16.69
N TRP A 544 -29.87 10.65 17.81
CA TRP A 544 -30.53 11.95 18.00
C TRP A 544 -29.54 13.10 18.21
N LYS A 545 -28.23 12.83 18.17
CA LYS A 545 -27.17 13.81 18.45
C LYS A 545 -27.30 14.45 19.84
N GLU A 546 -27.87 13.71 20.79
CA GLU A 546 -27.98 14.13 22.20
C GLU A 546 -26.61 14.09 22.88
N GLU A 547 -26.36 15.06 23.76
CA GLU A 547 -25.15 15.09 24.58
C GLU A 547 -25.19 13.97 25.64
N ILE A 548 -24.20 13.07 25.60
CA ILE A 548 -24.07 11.96 26.54
C ILE A 548 -22.68 11.98 27.20
N SER A 549 -22.65 11.66 28.49
CA SER A 549 -21.42 11.39 29.24
C SER A 549 -21.40 9.96 29.77
N LEU A 550 -20.31 9.23 29.53
CA LEU A 550 -20.11 7.85 29.97
C LEU A 550 -18.80 7.69 30.76
N GLU A 551 -18.73 6.75 31.68
CA GLU A 551 -17.51 6.44 32.44
C GLU A 551 -17.30 4.92 32.58
N TYR A 552 -16.08 4.45 32.28
CA TYR A 552 -15.73 3.02 32.30
C TYR A 552 -14.34 2.76 32.91
N PRO A 553 -14.12 1.61 33.58
CA PRO A 553 -12.78 1.10 33.79
C PRO A 553 -12.19 0.58 32.46
N ILE A 554 -10.86 0.58 32.34
CA ILE A 554 -10.15 0.03 31.17
C ILE A 554 -8.89 -0.74 31.59
N ALA A 555 -8.61 -1.85 30.91
CA ALA A 555 -7.40 -2.66 31.09
C ALA A 555 -6.66 -2.83 29.76
N ASN A 556 -5.36 -3.17 29.82
CA ASN A 556 -4.51 -3.28 28.63
C ASN A 556 -4.97 -4.36 27.62
N THR A 557 -5.85 -5.26 28.06
CA THR A 557 -6.52 -6.25 27.22
C THR A 557 -7.66 -5.67 26.38
N ASP A 558 -8.21 -4.52 26.78
CA ASP A 558 -9.22 -3.76 26.02
C ASP A 558 -8.51 -2.98 24.90
N ARG A 559 -8.46 -3.57 23.70
CA ARG A 559 -7.79 -3.03 22.51
C ARG A 559 -8.80 -2.37 21.56
N ALA A 560 -8.33 -1.42 20.76
CA ALA A 560 -9.14 -0.68 19.77
C ALA A 560 -10.43 -0.06 20.32
N VAL A 561 -10.43 0.34 21.61
CA VAL A 561 -11.61 0.93 22.23
C VAL A 561 -11.95 2.26 21.55
N CYS A 562 -13.25 2.49 21.36
CA CYS A 562 -13.91 3.55 20.58
C CYS A 562 -13.81 3.43 19.05
N THR A 563 -13.10 2.45 18.50
CA THR A 563 -12.93 2.30 17.05
C THR A 563 -14.20 1.80 16.35
N MET A 564 -14.91 0.84 16.92
CA MET A 564 -16.17 0.33 16.35
C MET A 564 -17.29 1.35 16.50
N LEU A 565 -17.33 2.06 17.62
CA LEU A 565 -18.20 3.22 17.81
C LEU A 565 -17.97 4.26 16.70
N SER A 566 -16.70 4.57 16.42
CA SER A 566 -16.34 5.52 15.37
C SER A 566 -16.81 5.07 13.99
N GLY A 567 -16.61 3.78 13.66
CA GLY A 567 -17.12 3.19 12.43
C GLY A 567 -18.63 3.36 12.27
N ARG A 568 -19.40 3.16 13.35
CA ARG A 568 -20.87 3.34 13.33
C ARG A 568 -21.28 4.79 13.09
N ILE A 569 -20.55 5.74 13.68
CA ILE A 569 -20.77 7.17 13.46
C ILE A 569 -20.43 7.54 12.01
N ALA A 570 -19.27 7.12 11.51
CA ALA A 570 -18.82 7.42 10.15
C ALA A 570 -19.73 6.78 9.08
N ALA A 571 -20.23 5.58 9.31
CA ALA A 571 -21.17 4.94 8.39
C ALA A 571 -22.50 5.71 8.26
N LYS A 572 -22.91 6.43 9.32
CA LYS A 572 -24.16 7.19 9.35
C LYS A 572 -24.00 8.64 8.91
N TYR A 573 -22.89 9.28 9.27
CA TYR A 573 -22.69 10.72 9.13
C TYR A 573 -21.48 11.12 8.28
N GLY A 574 -20.78 10.13 7.70
CA GLY A 574 -19.57 10.39 6.92
C GLY A 574 -18.47 11.06 7.75
N ALA A 575 -17.62 11.84 7.07
CA ALA A 575 -16.54 12.58 7.71
C ALA A 575 -17.02 13.72 8.64
N GLU A 576 -18.24 14.23 8.47
CA GLU A 576 -18.80 15.29 9.34
C GLU A 576 -18.98 14.81 10.78
N GLY A 577 -19.33 13.53 10.96
CA GLY A 577 -19.53 12.91 12.26
C GLY A 577 -20.64 13.57 13.08
N LEU A 578 -20.40 13.72 14.38
CA LEU A 578 -21.31 14.37 15.32
C LEU A 578 -20.88 15.82 15.61
N PRO A 579 -21.80 16.69 16.05
CA PRO A 579 -21.42 17.98 16.62
C PRO A 579 -20.37 17.82 17.74
N ASP A 580 -19.51 18.84 17.93
CA ASP A 580 -18.51 18.77 18.99
C ASP A 580 -19.16 18.57 20.36
N SER A 581 -18.55 17.75 21.20
CA SER A 581 -19.00 17.42 22.55
C SER A 581 -20.33 16.67 22.66
N THR A 582 -20.84 16.07 21.58
CA THR A 582 -22.02 15.18 21.65
C THR A 582 -21.75 13.92 22.48
N LEU A 583 -20.57 13.30 22.39
CA LEU A 583 -20.28 12.09 23.17
C LEU A 583 -18.99 12.24 23.96
N ASN A 584 -19.10 12.26 25.29
CA ASN A 584 -17.98 12.41 26.21
C ASN A 584 -17.75 11.11 26.99
N ILE A 585 -16.61 10.46 26.79
CA ILE A 585 -16.31 9.17 27.41
C ILE A 585 -15.08 9.30 28.31
N LYS A 586 -15.22 8.93 29.58
CA LYS A 586 -14.12 8.87 30.54
C LYS A 586 -13.71 7.43 30.80
N PHE A 587 -12.41 7.18 30.75
CA PHE A 587 -11.82 5.91 31.12
C PHE A 587 -10.88 6.06 32.32
N LYS A 588 -10.79 5.02 33.15
CA LYS A 588 -9.84 4.91 34.26
C LYS A 588 -9.09 3.58 34.18
N GLY A 589 -7.76 3.62 34.07
CA GLY A 589 -6.91 2.44 34.03
C GLY A 589 -5.85 2.48 32.94
N SER A 590 -5.50 1.32 32.39
CA SER A 590 -4.47 1.19 31.35
C SER A 590 -5.13 0.76 30.04
N ALA A 591 -5.04 1.54 28.97
CA ALA A 591 -5.66 1.21 27.68
C ALA A 591 -4.75 0.33 26.83
N GLY A 592 -5.32 -0.68 26.15
CA GLY A 592 -4.59 -1.53 25.22
C GLY A 592 -4.18 -0.82 23.93
N GLN A 593 -3.59 -1.59 23.01
CA GLN A 593 -3.17 -1.10 21.69
C GLN A 593 -4.33 -0.45 20.92
N SER A 594 -4.00 0.56 20.11
CA SER A 594 -4.94 1.24 19.20
C SER A 594 -6.10 1.93 19.89
N PHE A 595 -5.92 2.38 21.14
CA PHE A 595 -6.92 3.17 21.85
C PHE A 595 -7.34 4.41 21.04
N CYS A 596 -8.64 4.57 20.81
CA CYS A 596 -9.22 5.62 19.97
C CYS A 596 -8.71 5.64 18.52
N ALA A 597 -8.35 4.49 17.95
CA ALA A 597 -8.04 4.43 16.52
C ALA A 597 -9.26 4.84 15.69
N PHE A 598 -9.02 5.66 14.66
CA PHE A 598 -10.01 6.21 13.73
C PHE A 598 -11.13 7.04 14.39
N LEU A 599 -10.93 7.61 15.59
CA LEU A 599 -11.99 8.29 16.34
C LEU A 599 -12.64 9.45 15.54
N ALA A 600 -13.96 9.37 15.36
CA ALA A 600 -14.77 10.30 14.58
C ALA A 600 -15.01 11.64 15.31
N ALA A 601 -15.32 12.67 14.53
CA ALA A 601 -15.73 13.97 15.02
C ALA A 601 -16.94 13.89 15.98
N GLY A 602 -16.91 14.73 17.02
CA GLY A 602 -17.93 14.80 18.07
C GLY A 602 -17.80 13.77 19.20
N VAL A 603 -16.80 12.89 19.14
CA VAL A 603 -16.44 12.00 20.25
C VAL A 603 -15.21 12.54 20.99
N ASN A 604 -15.39 12.79 22.29
CA ASN A 604 -14.38 13.29 23.20
C ASN A 604 -14.05 12.22 24.24
N VAL A 605 -12.80 11.76 24.25
CA VAL A 605 -12.33 10.71 25.15
C VAL A 605 -11.31 11.27 26.14
N ARG A 606 -11.51 11.00 27.44
CA ARG A 606 -10.56 11.31 28.50
C ARG A 606 -10.11 10.03 29.19
N LEU A 607 -8.81 9.78 29.22
CA LEU A 607 -8.21 8.67 29.95
C LEU A 607 -7.45 9.19 31.17
N GLU A 608 -7.86 8.72 32.35
CA GLU A 608 -7.10 8.87 33.59
C GLU A 608 -6.32 7.58 33.85
N GLY A 609 -5.02 7.61 33.56
CA GLY A 609 -4.12 6.46 33.61
C GLY A 609 -3.09 6.51 32.49
N GLU A 610 -2.92 5.42 31.74
CA GLU A 610 -1.89 5.27 30.70
C GLU A 610 -2.42 4.46 29.50
N ALA A 611 -1.77 4.55 28.35
CA ALA A 611 -2.13 3.77 27.16
C ALA A 611 -0.89 3.17 26.49
N ASN A 612 -1.08 2.06 25.78
CA ASN A 612 -0.01 1.42 25.02
C ASN A 612 0.20 2.13 23.65
N ASP A 613 0.71 1.42 22.65
CA ASP A 613 1.02 1.94 21.31
C ASP A 613 -0.24 2.30 20.50
N TYR A 614 -0.03 3.08 19.44
CA TYR A 614 -1.01 3.39 18.40
C TYR A 614 -2.22 4.22 18.86
N VAL A 615 -2.10 4.95 19.97
CA VAL A 615 -3.17 5.87 20.41
C VAL A 615 -3.51 6.85 19.31
N GLY A 616 -4.80 6.98 18.99
CA GLY A 616 -5.28 7.87 17.93
C GLY A 616 -4.74 7.52 16.54
N LYS A 617 -4.34 6.27 16.29
CA LYS A 617 -4.01 5.78 14.94
C LYS A 617 -5.12 6.13 13.96
N GLY A 618 -4.79 6.83 12.87
CA GLY A 618 -5.77 7.29 11.88
C GLY A 618 -6.87 8.21 12.43
N LEU A 619 -6.59 8.99 13.49
CA LEU A 619 -7.57 9.92 14.10
C LEU A 619 -8.34 10.70 13.02
N SER A 620 -9.68 10.72 13.14
CA SER A 620 -10.61 11.16 12.09
C SER A 620 -11.64 12.18 12.62
N GLY A 621 -11.19 13.10 13.47
CA GLY A 621 -11.94 14.27 13.94
C GLY A 621 -12.18 14.33 15.45
N GLY A 622 -12.08 13.20 16.15
CA GLY A 622 -12.33 13.13 17.60
C GLY A 622 -11.22 13.78 18.44
N ARG A 623 -11.51 13.94 19.74
CA ARG A 623 -10.58 14.48 20.73
C ARG A 623 -10.17 13.42 21.74
N VAL A 624 -8.88 13.25 21.99
CA VAL A 624 -8.32 12.32 22.97
C VAL A 624 -7.46 13.08 23.97
N ALA A 625 -7.77 12.98 25.26
CA ALA A 625 -6.96 13.55 26.33
C ALA A 625 -6.53 12.47 27.32
N ILE A 626 -5.23 12.39 27.59
CA ILE A 626 -4.63 11.38 28.46
C ILE A 626 -3.85 12.09 29.56
N ARG A 627 -4.11 11.71 30.80
CA ARG A 627 -3.43 12.25 31.98
C ARG A 627 -3.17 11.16 33.02
N PRO A 628 -2.17 11.32 33.90
CA PRO A 628 -1.94 10.40 34.99
C PRO A 628 -3.14 10.34 35.94
N SER A 629 -3.20 9.29 36.77
CA SER A 629 -4.18 9.26 37.85
C SER A 629 -4.03 10.48 38.77
N ALA A 630 -5.15 11.00 39.28
CA ALA A 630 -5.11 12.07 40.28
C ALA A 630 -4.36 11.67 41.57
N ARG A 631 -4.08 10.37 41.77
CA ARG A 631 -3.29 9.84 42.88
C ARG A 631 -1.79 9.70 42.57
N ALA A 632 -1.37 9.98 41.34
CA ALA A 632 0.04 9.91 40.95
C ALA A 632 0.84 10.99 41.69
N THR A 633 2.01 10.62 42.21
CA THR A 633 2.92 11.52 42.95
C THR A 633 4.17 11.88 42.14
N PHE A 634 4.39 11.23 41.01
CA PHE A 634 5.49 11.54 40.09
C PHE A 634 5.13 12.72 39.17
N LYS A 635 6.15 13.38 38.63
CA LYS A 635 5.99 14.42 37.60
C LYS A 635 5.62 13.79 36.27
N ALA A 636 4.53 14.25 35.66
CA ALA A 636 4.00 13.67 34.43
C ALA A 636 4.99 13.81 33.27
N GLU A 637 5.61 14.98 33.16
CA GLU A 637 6.54 15.37 32.10
C GLU A 637 7.84 14.55 32.08
N GLU A 638 8.19 13.88 33.18
CA GLU A 638 9.38 13.02 33.28
C GLU A 638 9.08 11.54 32.96
N ASN A 639 7.82 11.16 32.77
CA ASN A 639 7.37 9.76 32.69
C ASN A 639 6.62 9.44 31.40
N THR A 640 6.80 8.22 30.89
CA THR A 640 6.04 7.72 29.73
C THR A 640 4.60 7.41 30.14
N ILE A 641 3.65 7.86 29.31
CA ILE A 641 2.21 7.64 29.54
C ILE A 641 1.50 7.06 28.31
N VAL A 642 2.09 7.22 27.11
CA VAL A 642 1.63 6.57 25.88
C VAL A 642 2.78 5.90 25.14
N GLY A 643 2.47 4.83 24.41
CA GLY A 643 3.45 4.07 23.63
C GLY A 643 3.90 4.74 22.33
N ASN A 644 4.33 3.91 21.40
CA ASN A 644 4.90 4.28 20.11
C ASN A 644 3.83 4.55 19.05
N THR A 645 4.23 5.22 17.96
CA THR A 645 3.46 5.35 16.72
C THR A 645 2.04 5.93 16.96
N CYS A 646 1.91 6.80 17.98
CA CYS A 646 0.66 7.55 18.21
C CYS A 646 0.37 8.47 17.02
N LEU A 647 -0.91 8.66 16.70
CA LEU A 647 -1.39 9.47 15.58
C LEU A 647 -0.91 9.02 14.20
N TYR A 648 -0.55 7.75 14.04
CA TYR A 648 -0.07 7.25 12.75
C TYR A 648 -1.08 7.52 11.63
N GLY A 649 -0.68 8.34 10.66
CA GLY A 649 -1.49 8.63 9.49
C GLY A 649 -2.73 9.49 9.77
N ALA A 650 -2.87 10.12 10.93
CA ALA A 650 -4.09 10.84 11.32
C ALA A 650 -4.52 11.92 10.31
N THR A 651 -5.83 12.05 10.05
CA THR A 651 -6.41 13.00 9.07
C THR A 651 -7.48 13.92 9.67
N GLY A 652 -7.38 14.19 10.97
CA GLY A 652 -8.05 15.30 11.66
C GLY A 652 -8.41 14.95 13.11
N GLY A 653 -8.55 15.95 13.99
CA GLY A 653 -8.85 15.74 15.41
C GLY A 653 -7.76 16.28 16.33
N GLU A 654 -7.91 16.04 17.63
CA GLU A 654 -7.08 16.64 18.69
C GLU A 654 -6.57 15.58 19.68
N MET A 655 -5.30 15.67 20.07
CA MET A 655 -4.71 14.79 21.08
C MET A 655 -3.89 15.56 22.10
N TYR A 656 -4.16 15.34 23.39
CA TYR A 656 -3.50 16.02 24.50
C TYR A 656 -2.96 14.99 25.49
N VAL A 657 -1.65 14.97 25.71
CA VAL A 657 -0.97 13.93 26.49
C VAL A 657 -0.14 14.57 27.59
N ALA A 658 -0.60 14.48 28.84
CA ALA A 658 0.15 14.95 30.01
C ALA A 658 1.17 13.89 30.43
N GLY A 659 2.27 13.85 29.70
CA GLY A 659 3.41 12.97 29.89
C GLY A 659 4.14 12.69 28.58
N ARG A 660 5.10 11.76 28.62
CA ARG A 660 5.94 11.43 27.47
C ARG A 660 5.33 10.34 26.59
N ALA A 661 5.49 10.49 25.28
CA ALA A 661 5.21 9.46 24.29
C ALA A 661 6.46 8.65 23.93
N GLY A 662 6.24 7.46 23.39
CA GLY A 662 7.30 6.63 22.81
C GLY A 662 7.88 7.17 21.50
N GLN A 663 8.43 6.27 20.70
CA GLN A 663 9.01 6.58 19.39
C GLN A 663 7.93 6.89 18.35
N ARG A 664 8.31 7.59 17.28
CA ARG A 664 7.46 7.83 16.09
C ARG A 664 6.13 8.52 16.40
N PHE A 665 6.11 9.37 17.43
CA PHE A 665 4.96 10.19 17.72
C PHE A 665 4.60 11.06 16.50
N ALA A 666 3.32 11.06 16.10
CA ALA A 666 2.82 11.77 14.93
C ALA A 666 3.46 11.38 13.59
N VAL A 667 3.97 10.15 13.47
CA VAL A 667 4.46 9.63 12.19
C VAL A 667 3.35 9.69 11.14
N ARG A 668 3.65 10.22 9.95
CA ARG A 668 2.67 10.42 8.86
C ARG A 668 1.43 11.25 9.25
N ASN A 669 1.47 12.06 10.31
CA ASN A 669 0.34 12.95 10.66
C ASN A 669 0.02 13.87 9.46
N SER A 670 -1.25 13.91 9.08
CA SER A 670 -1.77 14.60 7.90
C SER A 670 -2.89 15.59 8.23
N GLY A 671 -3.10 15.92 9.51
CA GLY A 671 -4.10 16.93 9.88
C GLY A 671 -4.44 17.05 11.36
N ALA A 672 -3.99 16.14 12.23
CA ALA A 672 -4.28 16.22 13.66
C ALA A 672 -3.48 17.31 14.37
N LYS A 673 -4.08 17.88 15.43
CA LYS A 673 -3.42 18.76 16.39
C LYS A 673 -3.04 17.97 17.63
N ALA A 674 -1.80 18.11 18.09
CA ALA A 674 -1.32 17.35 19.23
C ALA A 674 -0.46 18.20 20.18
N VAL A 675 -0.61 17.97 21.48
CA VAL A 675 0.31 18.47 22.52
C VAL A 675 0.75 17.32 23.41
N VAL A 676 2.05 17.18 23.62
CA VAL A 676 2.69 16.11 24.40
C VAL A 676 3.85 16.69 25.21
N GLU A 677 4.20 16.08 26.35
CA GLU A 677 5.23 16.62 27.27
C GLU A 677 6.62 16.01 27.08
N GLY A 678 6.82 15.30 25.97
CA GLY A 678 8.10 14.75 25.54
C GLY A 678 7.91 13.55 24.62
N THR A 679 8.91 13.22 23.81
CA THR A 679 8.82 12.14 22.83
C THR A 679 10.12 11.34 22.74
N GLY A 680 10.03 10.13 22.18
CA GLY A 680 11.19 9.34 21.77
C GLY A 680 11.75 9.74 20.40
N ASP A 681 12.55 8.85 19.81
CA ASP A 681 13.14 9.05 18.48
C ASP A 681 12.05 9.15 17.38
N HIS A 682 12.35 9.86 16.29
CA HIS A 682 11.52 9.95 15.08
C HIS A 682 10.17 10.66 15.25
N CYS A 683 10.05 11.58 16.20
CA CYS A 683 8.84 12.41 16.29
C CYS A 683 8.63 13.22 15.00
N CYS A 684 7.37 13.31 14.54
CA CYS A 684 6.95 13.95 13.29
C CYS A 684 7.57 13.37 12.00
N GLU A 685 8.08 12.13 12.04
CA GLU A 685 8.61 11.44 10.86
C GLU A 685 7.54 11.37 9.75
N TYR A 686 7.88 11.79 8.53
CA TYR A 686 6.98 11.86 7.38
C TYR A 686 5.68 12.68 7.59
N MET A 687 5.58 13.59 8.55
CA MET A 687 4.38 14.42 8.73
C MET A 687 4.12 15.29 7.48
N THR A 688 2.86 15.32 7.01
CA THR A 688 2.40 16.09 5.82
C THR A 688 1.38 17.17 6.15
N GLY A 689 0.91 17.25 7.39
CA GLY A 689 -0.06 18.24 7.83
C GLY A 689 -0.33 18.17 9.33
N GLY A 690 -1.05 19.16 9.86
CA GLY A 690 -1.40 19.25 11.29
C GLY A 690 -0.48 20.18 12.09
N ARG A 691 -0.63 20.12 13.43
CA ARG A 691 0.14 20.89 14.41
C ARG A 691 0.60 19.99 15.55
N VAL A 692 1.88 19.99 15.87
CA VAL A 692 2.43 19.20 16.99
C VAL A 692 3.20 20.11 17.93
N VAL A 693 2.88 20.08 19.21
CA VAL A 693 3.63 20.79 20.26
C VAL A 693 4.25 19.77 21.19
N VAL A 694 5.56 19.88 21.41
CA VAL A 694 6.29 19.08 22.39
C VAL A 694 6.78 20.01 23.51
N LEU A 695 6.29 19.80 24.72
CA LEU A 695 6.59 20.65 25.90
C LEU A 695 7.83 20.18 26.68
N GLY A 696 8.58 19.20 26.16
CA GLY A 696 9.71 18.62 26.86
C GLY A 696 10.70 17.92 25.92
N PRO A 697 11.57 17.04 26.44
CA PRO A 697 12.65 16.44 25.68
C PRO A 697 12.16 15.63 24.46
N VAL A 698 12.93 15.68 23.38
CA VAL A 698 12.71 14.92 22.14
C VAL A 698 13.83 13.88 21.93
N GLY A 699 13.55 12.86 21.12
CA GLY A 699 14.58 11.93 20.63
C GLY A 699 15.19 12.35 19.30
N ARG A 700 16.10 11.50 18.79
CA ARG A 700 16.88 11.73 17.56
C ARG A 700 16.02 11.69 16.30
N ASN A 701 16.53 12.31 15.24
CA ASN A 701 15.96 12.27 13.89
C ASN A 701 14.53 12.81 13.85
N PHE A 702 14.26 13.85 14.65
CA PHE A 702 13.00 14.59 14.65
C PHE A 702 12.74 15.19 13.26
N ALA A 703 11.48 15.17 12.81
CA ALA A 703 11.02 15.70 11.52
C ALA A 703 11.66 15.09 10.26
N ALA A 704 12.29 13.92 10.36
CA ALA A 704 12.82 13.23 9.18
C ALA A 704 11.73 12.94 8.15
N GLY A 705 11.92 13.40 6.91
CA GLY A 705 10.92 13.26 5.84
C GLY A 705 9.64 14.10 6.04
N MET A 706 9.60 15.01 7.03
CA MET A 706 8.47 15.91 7.24
C MET A 706 8.37 16.88 6.06
N SER A 707 7.24 16.81 5.35
CA SER A 707 7.01 17.58 4.11
C SER A 707 5.82 18.54 4.21
N GLY A 708 5.06 18.50 5.31
CA GLY A 708 4.04 19.49 5.59
C GLY A 708 3.62 19.54 7.06
N GLY A 709 2.96 20.64 7.46
CA GLY A 709 2.58 20.90 8.85
C GLY A 709 3.59 21.78 9.60
N VAL A 710 3.30 22.04 10.87
CA VAL A 710 4.17 22.85 11.76
C VAL A 710 4.33 22.13 13.09
N ALA A 711 5.54 22.10 13.61
CA ALA A 711 5.80 21.65 14.97
C ALA A 711 6.44 22.75 15.82
N TYR A 712 6.16 22.73 17.11
CA TYR A 712 6.75 23.61 18.11
C TYR A 712 7.39 22.76 19.22
N VAL A 713 8.62 23.07 19.58
CA VAL A 713 9.37 22.32 20.59
C VAL A 713 9.85 23.28 21.66
N TYR A 714 9.51 22.99 22.92
CA TYR A 714 10.05 23.71 24.07
C TYR A 714 11.49 23.25 24.31
N ASP A 715 12.46 24.14 24.10
CA ASP A 715 13.90 23.86 24.16
C ASP A 715 14.63 24.86 25.09
N PRO A 716 14.39 24.79 26.41
CA PRO A 716 15.05 25.68 27.36
C PRO A 716 16.56 25.41 27.52
N ALA A 717 17.07 24.30 26.96
CA ALA A 717 18.48 23.94 26.98
C ALA A 717 19.23 24.38 25.70
N HIS A 718 18.51 24.80 24.65
CA HIS A 718 19.05 25.16 23.34
C HIS A 718 19.86 24.01 22.69
N GLU A 719 19.36 22.78 22.77
CA GLU A 719 20.01 21.58 22.23
C GLU A 719 19.18 20.91 21.11
N PHE A 720 18.03 21.46 20.74
CA PHE A 720 17.10 20.81 19.82
C PHE A 720 17.67 20.58 18.41
N ASP A 721 18.53 21.47 17.92
CA ASP A 721 19.13 21.39 16.59
C ASP A 721 19.94 20.09 16.38
N TYR A 722 20.57 19.56 17.43
CA TYR A 722 21.28 18.28 17.42
C TYR A 722 20.34 17.08 17.15
N TYR A 723 19.09 17.16 17.59
CA TYR A 723 18.11 16.08 17.47
C TYR A 723 17.28 16.18 16.18
N CYS A 724 17.27 17.35 15.53
CA CYS A 724 16.48 17.63 14.34
C CYS A 724 17.16 17.14 13.06
N ASN A 725 16.41 16.45 12.20
CA ASN A 725 16.86 16.14 10.86
C ASN A 725 16.59 17.33 9.93
N MET A 726 17.66 18.00 9.51
CA MET A 726 17.61 19.22 8.71
C MET A 726 17.54 18.99 7.18
N ASP A 727 17.28 17.76 6.71
CA ASP A 727 17.27 17.44 5.27
C ASP A 727 16.14 18.14 4.50
N MET A 728 14.98 18.34 5.15
CA MET A 728 13.76 18.87 4.51
C MET A 728 13.10 20.03 5.27
N VAL A 729 13.58 20.33 6.48
CA VAL A 729 13.00 21.35 7.36
C VAL A 729 13.99 22.44 7.70
N GLU A 730 13.46 23.59 8.05
CA GLU A 730 14.19 24.66 8.72
C GLU A 730 13.63 24.85 10.14
N ILE A 731 14.47 25.39 11.01
CA ILE A 731 14.11 25.74 12.39
C ILE A 731 14.25 27.25 12.60
N SER A 732 13.35 27.84 13.38
CA SER A 732 13.37 29.27 13.70
C SER A 732 12.76 29.55 15.07
N LEU A 733 13.04 30.71 15.64
CA LEU A 733 12.34 31.20 16.82
C LEU A 733 10.87 31.51 16.49
N VAL A 734 10.01 31.47 17.50
CA VAL A 734 8.58 31.80 17.36
C VAL A 734 8.38 33.31 17.48
N ASP A 735 8.84 34.08 16.51
CA ASP A 735 8.77 35.56 16.56
C ASP A 735 7.47 36.13 15.97
N ASP A 736 6.86 35.42 15.02
CA ASP A 736 5.62 35.87 14.39
C ASP A 736 4.46 35.87 15.39
N LYS A 737 3.68 36.96 15.39
CA LYS A 737 2.57 37.14 16.33
C LYS A 737 1.48 36.07 16.17
N LEU A 738 1.22 35.60 14.94
CA LEU A 738 0.21 34.57 14.68
C LEU A 738 0.70 33.21 15.19
N ASP A 739 1.98 32.90 14.98
CA ASP A 739 2.59 31.66 15.51
C ASP A 739 2.57 31.66 17.06
N ARG A 740 2.93 32.77 17.72
CA ARG A 740 2.85 32.90 19.18
C ARG A 740 1.42 32.70 19.70
N GLN A 741 0.42 33.25 19.01
CA GLN A 741 -0.99 33.08 19.37
C GLN A 741 -1.49 31.64 19.17
N GLU A 742 -1.10 30.99 18.07
CA GLU A 742 -1.44 29.59 17.80
C GLU A 742 -0.86 28.68 18.89
N LEU A 743 0.44 28.84 19.18
CA LEU A 743 1.13 28.04 20.20
C LEU A 743 0.50 28.23 21.58
N HIS A 744 0.27 29.48 22.01
CA HIS A 744 -0.42 29.76 23.28
C HIS A 744 -1.81 29.09 23.32
N GLY A 745 -2.56 29.14 22.21
CA GLY A 745 -3.85 28.46 22.08
C GLY A 745 -3.76 26.95 22.27
N LEU A 746 -2.79 26.29 21.64
CA LEU A 746 -2.58 24.84 21.76
C LEU A 746 -2.23 24.43 23.18
N ILE A 747 -1.32 25.15 23.85
CA ILE A 747 -0.91 24.88 25.24
C ILE A 747 -2.08 25.11 26.20
N ARG A 748 -2.89 26.15 25.97
CA ARG A 748 -4.11 26.39 26.76
C ARG A 748 -5.12 25.25 26.64
N GLN A 749 -5.32 24.69 25.44
CA GLN A 749 -6.18 23.52 25.27
C GLN A 749 -5.61 22.30 25.99
N HIS A 750 -4.28 22.11 25.93
CA HIS A 750 -3.61 21.04 26.68
C HIS A 750 -3.88 21.15 28.18
N TYR A 751 -3.72 22.35 28.77
CA TYR A 751 -4.05 22.59 30.17
C TYR A 751 -5.52 22.32 30.47
N LEU A 752 -6.44 22.80 29.62
CA LEU A 752 -7.89 22.62 29.80
C LEU A 752 -8.28 21.13 29.87
N TYR A 753 -7.72 20.30 28.99
CA TYR A 753 -8.14 18.90 28.87
C TYR A 753 -7.37 17.93 29.76
N THR A 754 -6.16 18.27 30.18
CA THR A 754 -5.31 17.37 30.97
C THR A 754 -5.09 17.84 32.42
N GLY A 755 -5.21 19.14 32.68
CA GLY A 755 -4.83 19.75 33.95
C GLY A 755 -3.31 19.78 34.18
N SER A 756 -2.50 19.67 33.12
CA SER A 756 -1.04 19.62 33.18
C SER A 756 -0.43 20.78 33.98
N SER A 757 0.40 20.43 34.97
CA SER A 757 1.16 21.40 35.77
C SER A 757 2.20 22.13 34.91
N LEU A 758 2.87 21.43 34.00
CA LEU A 758 3.87 22.02 33.11
C LEU A 758 3.24 23.06 32.18
N ALA A 759 2.15 22.72 31.50
CA ALA A 759 1.46 23.70 30.65
C ALA A 759 0.97 24.91 31.44
N ARG A 760 0.50 24.73 32.68
CA ARG A 760 0.16 25.85 33.55
C ARG A 760 1.36 26.75 33.80
N THR A 761 2.52 26.18 34.19
CA THR A 761 3.73 26.95 34.44
C THR A 761 4.17 27.75 33.21
N LEU A 762 4.14 27.15 32.03
CA LEU A 762 4.50 27.83 30.77
C LEU A 762 3.52 28.96 30.40
N LEU A 763 2.22 28.80 30.71
CA LEU A 763 1.22 29.84 30.48
C LEU A 763 1.30 30.98 31.49
N ASP A 764 1.62 30.67 32.76
CA ASP A 764 1.75 31.66 33.83
C ASP A 764 2.95 32.61 33.59
N ASP A 765 4.03 32.12 32.98
CA ASP A 765 5.21 32.92 32.56
C ASP A 765 5.40 32.94 31.03
N TRP A 766 4.31 33.16 30.28
CA TRP A 766 4.30 33.04 28.82
C TRP A 766 5.30 33.96 28.11
N THR A 767 5.45 35.20 28.58
CA THR A 767 6.32 36.20 27.95
C THR A 767 7.77 35.73 27.89
N ARG A 768 8.23 34.97 28.89
CA ARG A 768 9.56 34.38 28.90
C ARG A 768 9.56 33.02 28.21
N SER A 769 8.60 32.16 28.55
CA SER A 769 8.56 30.77 28.10
C SER A 769 8.50 30.63 26.58
N VAL A 770 7.83 31.57 25.89
CA VAL A 770 7.70 31.56 24.42
C VAL A 770 9.02 31.70 23.69
N ASP A 771 10.00 32.40 24.27
CA ASP A 771 11.29 32.65 23.64
C ASP A 771 12.20 31.39 23.66
N ASP A 772 11.86 30.40 24.48
CA ASP A 772 12.51 29.09 24.53
C ASP A 772 11.86 28.07 23.56
N PHE A 773 10.87 28.46 22.75
CA PHE A 773 10.28 27.57 21.75
C PHE A 773 10.97 27.71 20.39
N ILE A 774 11.17 26.55 19.77
CA ILE A 774 11.62 26.43 18.38
C ILE A 774 10.44 26.01 17.50
N LYS A 775 10.23 26.74 16.41
CA LYS A 775 9.35 26.38 15.32
C LYS A 775 10.10 25.52 14.31
N VAL A 776 9.48 24.43 13.88
CA VAL A 776 9.97 23.54 12.83
C VAL A 776 8.98 23.56 11.68
N ILE A 777 9.47 23.87 10.47
CA ILE A 777 8.63 23.94 9.27
C ILE A 777 9.38 23.39 8.05
N PRO A 778 8.73 22.58 7.19
CA PRO A 778 9.33 22.12 5.94
C PRO A 778 9.55 23.26 4.96
N ILE A 779 10.69 23.24 4.28
CA ILE A 779 11.13 24.31 3.37
C ILE A 779 10.15 24.47 2.20
N GLU A 780 9.79 23.36 1.54
CA GLU A 780 8.83 23.37 0.42
C GLU A 780 7.44 23.82 0.88
N TYR A 781 7.00 23.40 2.07
CA TYR A 781 5.71 23.79 2.64
C TYR A 781 5.64 25.29 2.91
N LYS A 782 6.67 25.86 3.53
CA LYS A 782 6.78 27.30 3.75
C LYS A 782 6.67 28.07 2.44
N HIS A 783 7.38 27.61 1.40
CA HIS A 783 7.34 28.25 0.10
C HIS A 783 5.93 28.22 -0.53
N VAL A 784 5.22 27.10 -0.42
CA VAL A 784 3.82 27.00 -0.89
C VAL A 784 2.91 27.96 -0.12
N LEU A 785 3.02 28.02 1.21
CA LEU A 785 2.22 28.95 2.03
C LEU A 785 2.49 30.42 1.69
N GLU A 786 3.75 30.78 1.43
CA GLU A 786 4.13 32.13 1.00
C GLU A 786 3.52 32.47 -0.37
N GLN A 787 3.59 31.55 -1.34
CA GLN A 787 2.97 31.72 -2.65
C GLN A 787 1.44 31.88 -2.55
N GLU A 788 0.77 31.08 -1.73
CA GLU A 788 -0.67 31.19 -1.49
C GLU A 788 -1.04 32.53 -0.86
N ARG A 789 -0.28 33.00 0.14
CA ARG A 789 -0.46 34.33 0.74
C ARG A 789 -0.31 35.44 -0.31
N LEU A 790 0.73 35.37 -1.16
CA LEU A 790 0.93 36.34 -2.24
C LEU A 790 -0.21 36.33 -3.25
N ARG A 791 -0.71 35.13 -3.63
CA ARG A 791 -1.87 35.02 -4.54
C ARG A 791 -3.11 35.64 -3.92
N ALA A 792 -3.44 35.31 -2.66
CA ALA A 792 -4.60 35.87 -1.96
C ALA A 792 -4.50 37.40 -1.80
N LEU A 793 -3.31 37.93 -1.55
CA LEU A 793 -3.04 39.37 -1.55
C LEU A 793 -3.28 39.99 -2.93
N THR A 794 -2.79 39.34 -3.99
CA THR A 794 -2.95 39.80 -5.38
C THR A 794 -4.42 39.80 -5.80
N GLU A 795 -5.17 38.75 -5.50
CA GLU A 795 -6.62 38.67 -5.73
C GLU A 795 -7.38 39.75 -4.95
N ARG A 796 -7.02 40.01 -3.70
CA ARG A 796 -7.61 41.11 -2.91
C ARG A 796 -7.33 42.48 -3.55
N VAL A 797 -6.10 42.72 -4.02
CA VAL A 797 -5.74 43.96 -4.70
C VAL A 797 -6.50 44.11 -6.02
N GLN A 798 -6.62 43.05 -6.82
CA GLN A 798 -7.40 43.06 -8.07
C GLN A 798 -8.89 43.28 -7.81
N ASN A 799 -9.47 42.64 -6.79
CA ASN A 799 -10.88 42.85 -6.42
C ASN A 799 -11.15 44.27 -5.92
N LEU A 800 -10.18 44.90 -5.22
CA LEU A 800 -10.26 46.31 -4.83
C LEU A 800 -10.16 47.24 -6.05
N GLN A 801 -9.34 46.90 -7.05
CA GLN A 801 -9.22 47.67 -8.30
C GLN A 801 -10.45 47.56 -9.22
N ILE A 802 -11.28 46.53 -9.07
CA ILE A 802 -12.55 46.36 -9.80
C ILE A 802 -13.72 47.09 -9.10
N GLN A 803 -13.56 47.45 -7.83
CA GLN A 803 -14.54 48.21 -7.04
C GLN A 803 -14.34 49.73 -7.06
N TYR A 804 -13.28 50.21 -7.70
CA TYR A 804 -13.06 51.61 -8.09
C TYR A 804 -13.23 51.77 -9.59
#